data_AF-A0A8G2BJT8-F1
#
_entry.id   AF-A0A8G2BJT8-F1
#
_cell.length_a   1.000
_cell.length_b   1.000
_cell.length_c   1.000
_cell.angle_alpha   90.00
_cell.angle_beta   90.00
_cell.angle_gamma   90.00
#
_symmetry.space_group_name_H-M   'P 1'
#
loop_
_entity.id
_entity.type
_entity.pdbx_description
1 polymer ?
#
loop_
_entity_poly.entity_id
_entity_poly.type
_entity_poly.pdbx_seq_one_letter_code
_entity_poly.pdbx_strand_id
1 'polypeptide(L)'
;MTVIPSDPLFGDQWYLHNTGQSGGTVGQDIRVLGAWPDYTGEGIRIAVIDDGVRYTHPDLSGTYDAENDHNIVTGEGDATPIADAYSHGTQVSGFSAAAANGTGLVGVAYGATFTGIRISDADGELVNAAPAFHLASDADVTNNSYGNEIFYEEPGSLDAIADTATTGRAGLGTVHVFASGNSRIQGTLSTHGPEQNSPYQITVAATDADGQIATFSSPGANVLVAAPGAGVLGVSGEDDGYDLTDGTSFSAPIVSGVAALVLQANPTLGMRDVQEILAYSAYDTGADPLTRAEILADTVGSEAALAELDEPVRAAYEAGISLALSYPWTTVENGATDWNGGGLTASHDYGFGQVDARAATRLAETWDATPNTVTNQAVVTVTSTTAVAVPDGDAAGVSQSLTVDAAMDVEFATVDVDIPHGDLGQLRIELTSPHGTTSYLIYNPDFEAYEILARQDGLLDELPDLTFFGANVTTLMSSQHYGESAAGDWTLRVTDTETGTVGTLESWSLTLYGDATTADDRYVYTDQYATLATADAGRSVLVDSDGGTDTINAAAVSGPVAIHLDGTVGAIYGAAFRVADGTEIENLYTGDGDDLLAGSALANVLVAGRGSDSLTGGAGDDILDGGSGLDTARFSGLSSSYAIGVSDSETVVDGADGRDILRNTEILAFDDGNRLSTAPVSVSEIGFDADFYLATNDDVVAAGFDSGNAYLHYLQFGGFEDRAPNALFDSGDYLAVNADVAAAGMNPLLHYHLYGHLEGRDAGAQFDGEAYLAANPDVAGAGIDPMLHYLTVGFGEGRLFQSDPLFG
;
A
#
# COMPACT_ATOMS: atom_id res chain seq x y z
N MET A 1 -3.55 -8.28 -18.01
CA MET A 1 -4.75 -9.14 -17.84
C MET A 1 -4.81 -9.57 -16.37
N THR A 2 -5.93 -9.37 -15.66
CA THR A 2 -6.06 -9.78 -14.25
C THR A 2 -5.94 -11.30 -14.13
N VAL A 3 -4.89 -11.78 -13.46
CA VAL A 3 -4.71 -13.21 -13.19
C VAL A 3 -5.67 -13.60 -12.08
N ILE A 4 -6.78 -14.25 -12.43
CA ILE A 4 -7.71 -14.83 -11.46
C ILE A 4 -7.23 -16.25 -11.14
N PRO A 5 -6.87 -16.54 -9.87
CA PRO A 5 -6.46 -17.89 -9.48
C PRO A 5 -7.54 -18.93 -9.79
N SER A 6 -7.11 -20.14 -10.16
CA SER A 6 -8.02 -21.25 -10.48
C SER A 6 -8.59 -21.97 -9.25
N ASP A 7 -8.14 -21.56 -8.07
CA ASP A 7 -8.46 -22.12 -6.76
C ASP A 7 -9.96 -21.95 -6.47
N PRO A 8 -10.68 -23.05 -6.18
CA PRO A 8 -12.14 -23.08 -6.20
C PRO A 8 -12.81 -22.20 -5.14
N LEU A 9 -12.12 -21.82 -4.07
CA LEU A 9 -12.63 -20.95 -3.01
C LEU A 9 -12.25 -19.47 -3.18
N PHE A 10 -11.47 -19.11 -4.21
CA PHE A 10 -11.12 -17.70 -4.46
C PHE A 10 -12.36 -16.80 -4.55
N GLY A 11 -13.45 -17.28 -5.16
CA GLY A 11 -14.70 -16.53 -5.25
C GLY A 11 -15.36 -16.21 -3.90
N ASP A 12 -15.03 -16.95 -2.85
CA ASP A 12 -15.55 -16.75 -1.49
C ASP A 12 -14.62 -15.88 -0.62
N GLN A 13 -13.38 -15.62 -1.05
CA GLN A 13 -12.40 -14.77 -0.38
C GLN A 13 -12.65 -13.28 -0.67
N TRP A 14 -13.73 -12.73 -0.11
CA TRP A 14 -14.13 -11.34 -0.35
C TRP A 14 -13.03 -10.32 -0.05
N TYR A 15 -12.15 -10.59 0.93
CA TYR A 15 -11.05 -9.71 1.28
C TYR A 15 -10.02 -9.52 0.16
N LEU A 16 -9.94 -10.46 -0.80
CA LEU A 16 -9.10 -10.35 -2.00
C LEU A 16 -9.85 -9.68 -3.17
N HIS A 17 -11.15 -9.97 -3.29
CA HIS A 17 -12.01 -9.39 -4.32
C HIS A 17 -13.49 -9.43 -3.88
N ASN A 18 -13.99 -8.29 -3.43
CA ASN A 18 -15.34 -8.14 -2.90
C ASN A 18 -16.30 -7.73 -4.03
N THR A 19 -17.06 -8.72 -4.48
CA THR A 19 -18.15 -8.58 -5.47
C THR A 19 -19.53 -8.56 -4.80
N GLY A 20 -19.57 -8.41 -3.47
CA GLY A 20 -20.79 -8.51 -2.66
C GLY A 20 -21.23 -9.95 -2.38
N GLN A 21 -20.33 -10.93 -2.57
CA GLN A 21 -20.63 -12.36 -2.43
C GLN A 21 -21.05 -12.77 -1.01
N SER A 22 -20.57 -12.04 0.00
CA SER A 22 -20.90 -12.23 1.42
C SER A 22 -22.02 -11.29 1.91
N GLY A 23 -22.57 -10.45 1.03
CA GLY A 23 -23.57 -9.44 1.37
C GLY A 23 -22.99 -8.07 1.75
N GLY A 24 -21.67 -7.90 1.70
CA GLY A 24 -20.99 -6.62 1.94
C GLY A 24 -20.97 -5.67 0.74
N THR A 25 -20.24 -4.56 0.90
CA THR A 25 -20.13 -3.47 -0.07
C THR A 25 -19.03 -3.77 -1.10
N VAL A 26 -19.43 -3.81 -2.38
CA VAL A 26 -18.53 -4.09 -3.51
C VAL A 26 -17.31 -3.17 -3.50
N GLY A 27 -16.11 -3.75 -3.69
CA GLY A 27 -14.84 -3.02 -3.72
C GLY A 27 -14.25 -2.66 -2.35
N GLN A 28 -14.92 -3.02 -1.25
CA GLN A 28 -14.33 -3.00 0.09
C GLN A 28 -13.51 -4.27 0.29
N ASP A 29 -12.30 -4.26 -0.27
CA ASP A 29 -11.29 -5.32 -0.23
C ASP A 29 -9.88 -4.69 -0.24
N ILE A 30 -8.82 -5.48 -0.36
CA ILE A 30 -7.44 -4.95 -0.40
C ILE A 30 -6.95 -4.59 -1.81
N ARG A 31 -7.80 -4.70 -2.84
CA ARG A 31 -7.48 -4.41 -4.26
C ARG A 31 -6.27 -5.16 -4.84
N VAL A 32 -5.96 -6.34 -4.31
CA VAL A 32 -4.79 -7.14 -4.71
C VAL A 32 -4.78 -7.59 -6.18
N LEU A 33 -5.96 -7.67 -6.81
CA LEU A 33 -6.07 -7.99 -8.22
C LEU A 33 -5.36 -6.98 -9.14
N GLY A 34 -5.15 -5.75 -8.67
CA GLY A 34 -4.34 -4.77 -9.37
C GLY A 34 -2.83 -5.04 -9.27
N ALA A 35 -2.36 -5.73 -8.24
CA ALA A 35 -0.95 -6.02 -8.00
C ALA A 35 -0.49 -7.37 -8.60
N TRP A 36 -1.35 -8.39 -8.58
CA TRP A 36 -1.00 -9.76 -9.00
C TRP A 36 -0.49 -9.97 -10.44
N PRO A 37 -0.81 -9.13 -11.44
CA PRO A 37 -0.16 -9.23 -12.74
C PRO A 37 1.36 -9.06 -12.66
N ASP A 38 1.85 -8.30 -11.68
CA ASP A 38 3.25 -7.90 -11.55
C ASP A 38 3.92 -8.59 -10.34
N TYR A 39 3.20 -8.71 -9.22
CA TYR A 39 3.75 -9.12 -7.93
C TYR A 39 2.91 -10.19 -7.26
N THR A 40 3.57 -11.28 -6.86
CA THR A 40 2.96 -12.44 -6.20
C THR A 40 3.58 -12.73 -4.83
N GLY A 41 4.61 -11.98 -4.44
CA GLY A 41 5.47 -12.23 -3.27
C GLY A 41 6.70 -13.07 -3.58
N GLU A 42 6.97 -13.39 -4.85
CA GLU A 42 8.11 -14.23 -5.23
C GLU A 42 9.44 -13.68 -4.71
N GLY A 43 10.24 -14.55 -4.11
CA GLY A 43 11.55 -14.21 -3.54
C GLY A 43 11.50 -13.61 -2.14
N ILE A 44 10.30 -13.39 -1.57
CA ILE A 44 10.11 -12.88 -0.21
C ILE A 44 9.83 -14.04 0.75
N ARG A 45 10.38 -13.95 1.97
CA ARG A 45 10.11 -14.89 3.07
C ARG A 45 9.30 -14.23 4.18
N ILE A 46 8.19 -14.89 4.56
CA ILE A 46 7.35 -14.50 5.70
C ILE A 46 7.57 -15.48 6.86
N ALA A 47 7.97 -15.00 8.03
CA ALA A 47 8.01 -15.81 9.26
C ALA A 47 6.72 -15.63 10.07
N VAL A 48 6.02 -16.73 10.34
CA VAL A 48 4.82 -16.75 11.17
C VAL A 48 5.21 -17.15 12.59
N ILE A 49 5.23 -16.17 13.51
CA ILE A 49 5.52 -16.39 14.93
C ILE A 49 4.18 -16.63 15.64
N ASP A 50 3.86 -17.87 15.98
CA ASP A 50 2.53 -18.26 16.49
C ASP A 50 2.58 -19.62 17.25
N ASP A 51 1.43 -20.24 17.50
CA ASP A 51 1.28 -21.50 18.24
C ASP A 51 1.72 -22.76 17.46
N GLY A 52 2.02 -22.62 16.17
CA GLY A 52 2.53 -23.66 15.29
C GLY A 52 1.82 -23.73 13.95
N VAL A 53 2.47 -24.35 12.97
CA VAL A 53 1.97 -24.45 11.59
C VAL A 53 1.89 -25.91 11.15
N ARG A 54 0.68 -26.38 10.83
CA ARG A 54 0.48 -27.63 10.10
C ARG A 54 0.76 -27.40 8.61
N TYR A 55 2.05 -27.36 8.27
CA TYR A 55 2.50 -27.09 6.90
C TYR A 55 2.10 -28.18 5.87
N THR A 56 1.58 -29.33 6.33
CA THR A 56 1.11 -30.41 5.44
C THR A 56 -0.23 -30.12 4.79
N HIS A 57 -0.94 -29.05 5.18
CA HIS A 57 -2.18 -28.63 4.53
C HIS A 57 -1.94 -28.47 3.01
N PRO A 58 -2.85 -28.93 2.13
CA PRO A 58 -2.65 -28.88 0.68
C PRO A 58 -2.27 -27.50 0.14
N ASP A 59 -2.90 -26.44 0.64
CA ASP A 59 -2.64 -25.06 0.22
C ASP A 59 -1.36 -24.45 0.82
N LEU A 60 -0.76 -25.06 1.84
CA LEU A 60 0.42 -24.55 2.53
C LEU A 60 1.71 -25.27 2.14
N SER A 61 1.59 -26.57 1.85
CA SER A 61 2.77 -27.43 1.64
C SER A 61 3.66 -27.03 0.46
N GLY A 62 3.12 -26.28 -0.51
CA GLY A 62 3.85 -25.83 -1.69
C GLY A 62 4.76 -24.61 -1.45
N THR A 63 4.45 -23.80 -0.43
CA THR A 63 5.13 -22.53 -0.12
C THR A 63 5.89 -22.56 1.20
N TYR A 64 5.75 -23.63 1.99
CA TYR A 64 6.41 -23.76 3.29
C TYR A 64 7.93 -24.02 3.20
N ASP A 65 8.71 -23.21 3.92
CA ASP A 65 10.15 -23.32 4.10
C ASP A 65 10.47 -24.06 5.42
N ALA A 66 10.58 -25.38 5.32
CA ALA A 66 10.93 -26.25 6.44
C ALA A 66 12.42 -26.20 6.84
N GLU A 67 13.28 -25.49 6.10
CA GLU A 67 14.70 -25.38 6.47
C GLU A 67 14.92 -24.33 7.58
N ASN A 68 13.98 -23.39 7.74
CA ASN A 68 14.07 -22.25 8.65
C ASN A 68 12.96 -22.25 9.71
N ASP A 69 12.26 -23.38 9.87
CA ASP A 69 11.24 -23.50 10.90
C ASP A 69 11.87 -23.78 12.26
N HIS A 70 11.20 -23.32 13.32
CA HIS A 70 11.74 -23.37 14.67
C HIS A 70 10.67 -23.62 15.72
N ASN A 71 11.06 -24.31 16.79
CA ASN A 71 10.30 -24.44 18.01
C ASN A 71 11.09 -23.81 19.16
N ILE A 72 10.59 -22.70 19.70
CA ILE A 72 11.28 -21.96 20.78
C ILE A 72 11.37 -22.78 22.06
N VAL A 73 10.39 -23.65 22.32
CA VAL A 73 10.29 -24.40 23.57
C VAL A 73 11.25 -25.60 23.59
N THR A 74 11.39 -26.31 22.46
CA THR A 74 12.29 -27.48 22.35
C THR A 74 13.67 -27.14 21.80
N GLY A 75 13.80 -26.04 21.05
CA GLY A 75 14.99 -25.66 20.29
C GLY A 75 15.19 -26.50 19.01
N GLU A 76 14.17 -27.22 18.57
CA GLU A 76 14.20 -28.07 17.37
C GLU A 76 13.73 -27.29 16.12
N GLY A 77 14.11 -27.77 14.93
CA GLY A 77 13.57 -27.28 13.66
C GLY A 77 12.30 -28.05 13.29
N ASP A 78 11.21 -27.73 14.00
CA ASP A 78 9.89 -28.29 13.77
C ASP A 78 8.82 -27.38 14.39
N ALA A 79 8.17 -26.56 13.57
CA ALA A 79 7.11 -25.66 14.03
C ALA A 79 5.72 -26.30 14.06
N THR A 80 5.61 -27.63 13.98
CA THR A 80 4.31 -28.33 13.99
C THR A 80 3.53 -28.03 15.28
N PRO A 81 2.21 -27.78 15.19
CA PRO A 81 1.36 -27.54 16.36
C PRO A 81 1.30 -28.78 17.27
N ILE A 82 1.08 -28.56 18.57
CA ILE A 82 0.97 -29.68 19.54
C ILE A 82 -0.27 -30.54 19.35
N ALA A 83 -1.36 -29.92 18.89
CA ALA A 83 -2.64 -30.53 18.64
C ALA A 83 -3.47 -29.63 17.73
N ASP A 84 -4.52 -30.19 17.14
CA ASP A 84 -5.42 -29.46 16.23
C ASP A 84 -6.08 -28.24 16.88
N ALA A 85 -6.27 -28.23 18.20
CA ALA A 85 -6.84 -27.10 18.95
C ALA A 85 -5.88 -25.91 19.16
N TYR A 86 -4.58 -26.07 18.83
CA TYR A 86 -3.54 -25.04 19.00
C TYR A 86 -2.80 -24.90 17.66
N SER A 87 -3.56 -24.46 16.67
CA SER A 87 -3.19 -24.42 15.26
C SER A 87 -3.52 -23.07 14.63
N HIS A 88 -3.66 -22.03 15.44
CA HIS A 88 -3.92 -20.67 15.01
C HIS A 88 -2.87 -20.20 13.98
N GLY A 89 -1.59 -20.56 14.18
CA GLY A 89 -0.51 -20.33 13.22
C GLY A 89 -0.76 -20.94 11.84
N THR A 90 -1.47 -22.07 11.77
CA THR A 90 -1.90 -22.69 10.50
C THR A 90 -2.92 -21.81 9.79
N GLN A 91 -3.92 -21.30 10.52
CA GLN A 91 -4.98 -20.46 9.97
C GLN A 91 -4.42 -19.17 9.39
N VAL A 92 -3.61 -18.44 10.17
CA VAL A 92 -3.07 -17.14 9.77
C VAL A 92 -2.10 -17.25 8.59
N SER A 93 -1.34 -18.36 8.48
CA SER A 93 -0.45 -18.63 7.35
C SER A 93 -1.17 -18.67 6.00
N GLY A 94 -2.42 -19.15 5.99
CA GLY A 94 -3.20 -19.27 4.75
C GLY A 94 -3.56 -17.92 4.13
N PHE A 95 -3.74 -16.88 4.95
CA PHE A 95 -4.07 -15.53 4.46
C PHE A 95 -2.91 -14.86 3.75
N SER A 96 -1.68 -15.07 4.23
CA SER A 96 -0.49 -14.45 3.65
C SER A 96 0.05 -15.25 2.46
N ALA A 97 0.24 -16.57 2.58
CA ALA A 97 1.11 -17.34 1.69
C ALA A 97 0.54 -18.70 1.22
N ALA A 98 -0.78 -18.90 1.28
CA ALA A 98 -1.37 -20.07 0.62
C ALA A 98 -1.11 -20.06 -0.89
N ALA A 99 -0.71 -21.20 -1.43
CA ALA A 99 -0.26 -21.34 -2.81
C ALA A 99 -1.42 -21.29 -3.81
N ALA A 100 -1.29 -20.51 -4.89
CA ALA A 100 -2.17 -20.57 -6.04
C ALA A 100 -1.91 -21.87 -6.84
N ASN A 101 -2.61 -22.95 -6.51
CA ASN A 101 -2.26 -24.30 -6.97
C ASN A 101 -3.45 -25.05 -7.62
N GLY A 102 -4.61 -24.42 -7.71
CA GLY A 102 -5.86 -25.01 -8.20
C GLY A 102 -6.60 -25.84 -7.15
N THR A 103 -6.32 -25.64 -5.87
CA THR A 103 -6.95 -26.31 -4.72
C THR A 103 -7.33 -25.25 -3.68
N GLY A 104 -8.45 -25.46 -2.99
CA GLY A 104 -8.77 -24.63 -1.82
C GLY A 104 -8.82 -23.13 -2.12
N LEU A 105 -8.05 -22.38 -1.32
CA LEU A 105 -7.95 -20.92 -1.33
C LEU A 105 -6.57 -20.44 -1.79
N VAL A 106 -6.39 -19.12 -1.89
CA VAL A 106 -5.13 -18.48 -2.28
C VAL A 106 -4.72 -17.39 -1.28
N GLY A 107 -3.43 -17.26 -0.97
CA GLY A 107 -2.90 -16.21 -0.09
C GLY A 107 -2.71 -14.88 -0.84
N VAL A 108 -2.59 -13.78 -0.10
CA VAL A 108 -2.29 -12.45 -0.67
C VAL A 108 -0.98 -12.47 -1.47
N ALA A 109 0.06 -13.07 -0.91
CA ALA A 109 1.39 -13.24 -1.50
C ALA A 109 1.64 -14.72 -1.81
N TYR A 110 0.83 -15.31 -2.69
CA TYR A 110 0.85 -16.74 -3.00
C TYR A 110 2.15 -17.27 -3.66
N GLY A 111 3.03 -16.37 -4.11
CA GLY A 111 4.38 -16.67 -4.60
C GLY A 111 5.47 -16.55 -3.53
N ALA A 112 5.16 -16.02 -2.35
CA ALA A 112 6.09 -15.96 -1.23
C ALA A 112 6.34 -17.34 -0.64
N THR A 113 7.51 -17.48 -0.01
CA THR A 113 7.76 -18.60 0.91
C THR A 113 7.41 -18.18 2.33
N PHE A 114 7.02 -19.15 3.16
CA PHE A 114 6.77 -18.85 4.57
C PHE A 114 7.30 -19.95 5.49
N THR A 115 7.65 -19.59 6.71
CA THR A 115 8.13 -20.55 7.74
C THR A 115 7.43 -20.31 9.07
N GLY A 116 7.34 -21.36 9.89
CA GLY A 116 6.75 -21.27 11.22
C GLY A 116 7.82 -21.10 12.29
N ILE A 117 7.57 -20.22 13.27
CA ILE A 117 8.32 -20.17 14.52
C ILE A 117 7.33 -20.36 15.65
N ARG A 118 7.32 -21.58 16.18
CA ARG A 118 6.38 -21.98 17.22
C ARG A 118 6.82 -21.45 18.58
N ILE A 119 5.93 -20.69 19.21
CA ILE A 119 6.06 -20.13 20.56
C ILE A 119 5.07 -20.73 21.57
N SER A 120 4.35 -21.80 21.24
CA SER A 120 3.48 -22.49 22.21
C SER A 120 4.20 -23.61 22.99
N ASP A 121 3.89 -23.74 24.28
CA ASP A 121 4.42 -24.79 25.13
C ASP A 121 3.68 -26.15 24.98
N ALA A 122 3.82 -27.05 25.95
CA ALA A 122 3.18 -28.37 25.89
C ALA A 122 1.69 -28.35 26.26
N ASP A 123 1.24 -27.29 26.94
CA ASP A 123 -0.15 -27.06 27.33
C ASP A 123 -0.86 -26.12 26.34
N GLY A 124 -0.11 -25.55 25.37
CA GLY A 124 -0.62 -24.70 24.29
C GLY A 124 -0.53 -23.20 24.59
N GLU A 125 0.06 -22.84 25.72
CA GLU A 125 0.24 -21.45 26.14
C GLU A 125 1.41 -20.82 25.38
N LEU A 126 1.27 -19.55 24.98
CA LEU A 126 2.35 -18.82 24.34
C LEU A 126 3.44 -18.50 25.37
N VAL A 127 4.70 -18.74 24.98
CA VAL A 127 5.89 -18.35 25.75
C VAL A 127 6.48 -17.08 25.17
N ASN A 128 7.35 -16.42 25.95
CA ASN A 128 8.06 -15.21 25.54
C ASN A 128 8.62 -15.31 24.11
N ALA A 129 8.17 -14.41 23.24
CA ALA A 129 8.46 -14.40 21.81
C ALA A 129 9.78 -13.69 21.46
N ALA A 130 10.46 -13.02 22.39
CA ALA A 130 11.70 -12.28 22.13
C ALA A 130 12.76 -13.10 21.37
N PRO A 131 13.03 -14.39 21.68
CA PRO A 131 13.97 -15.20 20.91
C PRO A 131 13.52 -15.49 19.47
N ALA A 132 12.21 -15.49 19.20
CA ALA A 132 11.65 -15.77 17.88
C ALA A 132 12.01 -14.69 16.86
N PHE A 133 12.02 -13.41 17.25
CA PHE A 133 12.41 -12.32 16.34
C PHE A 133 13.83 -12.51 15.80
N HIS A 134 14.79 -12.85 16.66
CA HIS A 134 16.15 -13.09 16.22
C HIS A 134 16.29 -14.32 15.31
N LEU A 135 15.48 -15.37 15.52
CA LEU A 135 15.42 -16.50 14.59
C LEU A 135 14.78 -16.12 13.27
N ALA A 136 13.82 -15.20 13.26
CA ALA A 136 13.18 -14.64 12.07
C ALA A 136 14.01 -13.55 11.37
N SER A 137 15.23 -13.25 11.82
CA SER A 137 16.01 -12.11 11.31
C SER A 137 16.46 -12.26 9.85
N ASP A 138 16.39 -13.48 9.30
CA ASP A 138 16.61 -13.79 7.89
C ASP A 138 15.31 -13.86 7.06
N ALA A 139 14.15 -13.63 7.68
CA ALA A 139 12.89 -13.36 7.00
C ALA A 139 12.77 -11.86 6.66
N ASP A 140 12.02 -11.60 5.60
CA ASP A 140 11.75 -10.23 5.16
C ASP A 140 10.63 -9.59 5.99
N VAL A 141 9.60 -10.39 6.29
CA VAL A 141 8.40 -9.99 7.02
C VAL A 141 8.16 -10.96 8.17
N THR A 142 7.76 -10.48 9.35
CA THR A 142 7.19 -11.33 10.39
C THR A 142 5.72 -11.02 10.60
N ASN A 143 4.90 -12.07 10.67
CA ASN A 143 3.51 -12.00 11.08
C ASN A 143 3.40 -12.39 12.57
N ASN A 144 2.82 -11.49 13.36
CA ASN A 144 2.62 -11.65 14.79
C ASN A 144 1.13 -11.47 15.09
N SER A 145 0.36 -12.54 14.90
CA SER A 145 -1.09 -12.56 15.11
C SER A 145 -1.45 -12.84 16.58
N TYR A 146 -0.68 -12.26 17.50
CA TYR A 146 -0.84 -12.32 18.94
C TYR A 146 -0.48 -10.95 19.53
N GLY A 147 -0.76 -10.76 20.80
CA GLY A 147 -0.40 -9.55 21.53
C GLY A 147 -1.15 -9.49 22.84
N ASN A 148 -0.63 -8.70 23.78
CA ASN A 148 -1.34 -8.37 25.00
C ASN A 148 -2.04 -7.01 24.83
N GLU A 149 -3.17 -6.82 25.51
CA GLU A 149 -3.91 -5.54 25.55
C GLU A 149 -3.89 -4.97 26.97
N ILE A 150 -2.79 -5.26 27.66
CA ILE A 150 -2.50 -4.89 29.04
C ILE A 150 -1.08 -4.35 29.11
N PHE A 151 -0.77 -3.50 30.09
CA PHE A 151 0.55 -2.86 30.23
C PHE A 151 1.61 -3.82 30.78
N TYR A 152 1.82 -4.93 30.10
CA TYR A 152 2.79 -5.96 30.42
C TYR A 152 3.72 -6.15 29.23
N GLU A 153 4.99 -5.79 29.41
CA GLU A 153 6.02 -6.01 28.39
C GLU A 153 6.60 -7.40 28.57
N GLU A 154 6.65 -8.19 27.51
CA GLU A 154 7.40 -9.44 27.55
C GLU A 154 8.90 -9.16 27.68
N PRO A 155 9.62 -9.76 28.64
CA PRO A 155 11.01 -9.42 28.88
C PRO A 155 11.90 -9.54 27.62
N GLY A 156 12.38 -8.39 27.12
CA GLY A 156 13.30 -8.29 25.98
C GLY A 156 12.63 -8.29 24.61
N SER A 157 11.31 -8.29 24.51
CA SER A 157 10.59 -8.26 23.22
C SER A 157 10.86 -6.99 22.43
N LEU A 158 10.80 -5.82 23.09
CA LEU A 158 11.04 -4.52 22.46
C LEU A 158 12.47 -4.38 21.92
N ASP A 159 13.46 -4.85 22.68
CA ASP A 159 14.86 -4.90 22.26
C ASP A 159 15.01 -5.80 21.03
N ALA A 160 14.38 -6.98 21.03
CA ALA A 160 14.46 -7.92 19.91
C ALA A 160 13.83 -7.35 18.62
N ILE A 161 12.65 -6.72 18.73
CA ILE A 161 11.97 -6.04 17.62
C ILE A 161 12.84 -4.92 17.06
N ALA A 162 13.40 -4.06 17.92
CA ALA A 162 14.27 -2.96 17.49
C ALA A 162 15.57 -3.47 16.83
N ASP A 163 16.18 -4.50 17.38
CA ASP A 163 17.39 -5.12 16.84
C ASP A 163 17.15 -5.69 15.44
N THR A 164 16.03 -6.39 15.20
CA THR A 164 15.72 -6.99 13.90
C THR A 164 15.19 -5.99 12.88
N ALA A 165 14.46 -4.97 13.31
CA ALA A 165 14.14 -3.81 12.47
C ALA A 165 15.40 -3.01 12.07
N THR A 166 16.49 -3.11 12.83
CA THR A 166 17.77 -2.47 12.48
C THR A 166 18.66 -3.36 11.60
N THR A 167 18.74 -4.65 11.91
CA THR A 167 19.78 -5.55 11.36
C THR A 167 19.27 -6.56 10.33
N GLY A 168 17.97 -6.85 10.33
CA GLY A 168 17.33 -7.74 9.39
C GLY A 168 17.50 -7.28 7.94
N ARG A 169 17.30 -8.20 6.98
CA ARG A 169 17.40 -7.90 5.53
C ARG A 169 18.68 -7.14 5.15
N ALA A 170 19.82 -7.58 5.68
CA ALA A 170 21.13 -6.96 5.47
C ALA A 170 21.22 -5.46 5.87
N GLY A 171 20.45 -5.05 6.88
CA GLY A 171 20.40 -3.67 7.39
C GLY A 171 19.26 -2.83 6.83
N LEU A 172 18.42 -3.38 5.94
CA LEU A 172 17.16 -2.74 5.53
C LEU A 172 16.08 -2.84 6.63
N GLY A 173 16.21 -3.82 7.53
CA GLY A 173 15.28 -4.05 8.63
C GLY A 173 14.19 -5.05 8.26
N THR A 174 13.93 -6.02 9.14
CA THR A 174 12.76 -6.90 9.01
C THR A 174 11.48 -6.12 9.26
N VAL A 175 10.44 -6.35 8.45
CA VAL A 175 9.13 -5.71 8.59
C VAL A 175 8.27 -6.52 9.56
N HIS A 176 7.99 -5.98 10.74
CA HIS A 176 7.18 -6.65 11.76
C HIS A 176 5.72 -6.19 11.69
N VAL A 177 4.77 -7.12 11.56
CA VAL A 177 3.33 -6.83 11.51
C VAL A 177 2.62 -7.47 12.70
N PHE A 178 1.84 -6.69 13.44
CA PHE A 178 1.12 -7.11 14.64
C PHE A 178 -0.38 -6.87 14.52
N ALA A 179 -1.16 -7.78 15.11
CA ALA A 179 -2.57 -7.56 15.35
C ALA A 179 -2.78 -6.48 16.43
N SER A 180 -3.76 -5.59 16.22
CA SER A 180 -4.09 -4.53 17.20
C SER A 180 -4.78 -5.03 18.46
N GLY A 181 -5.55 -6.12 18.37
CA GLY A 181 -6.30 -6.70 19.49
C GLY A 181 -7.79 -6.87 19.19
N ASN A 182 -8.47 -7.68 20.00
CA ASN A 182 -9.87 -8.07 19.80
C ASN A 182 -10.77 -7.68 20.99
N SER A 183 -10.28 -6.81 21.89
CA SER A 183 -10.91 -6.55 23.18
C SER A 183 -11.65 -5.20 23.25
N ARG A 184 -12.15 -4.68 22.12
CA ARG A 184 -12.95 -3.42 22.08
C ARG A 184 -14.11 -3.43 23.06
N ILE A 185 -14.84 -4.54 23.21
CA ILE A 185 -16.00 -4.59 24.12
C ILE A 185 -15.59 -4.54 25.60
N GLN A 186 -14.37 -4.95 25.90
CA GLN A 186 -13.73 -4.80 27.20
C GLN A 186 -13.21 -3.37 27.42
N GLY A 187 -13.28 -2.47 26.42
CA GLY A 187 -12.84 -1.09 26.56
C GLY A 187 -11.32 -0.93 26.56
N THR A 188 -10.59 -1.89 25.98
CA THR A 188 -9.14 -1.78 25.79
C THR A 188 -8.80 -0.97 24.55
N LEU A 189 -7.56 -0.48 24.54
CA LEU A 189 -6.92 0.12 23.40
C LEU A 189 -5.69 -0.69 23.02
N SER A 190 -5.33 -0.68 21.75
CA SER A 190 -4.08 -1.29 21.28
C SER A 190 -2.83 -0.61 21.86
N THR A 191 -2.95 0.62 22.39
CA THR A 191 -1.88 1.32 23.12
C THR A 191 -1.63 0.77 24.53
N HIS A 192 -2.43 -0.20 24.99
CA HIS A 192 -2.13 -0.88 26.26
C HIS A 192 -1.01 -1.90 26.10
N GLY A 193 -0.87 -2.50 24.91
CA GLY A 193 0.15 -3.50 24.62
C GLY A 193 1.51 -2.86 24.32
N PRO A 194 2.56 -3.13 25.11
CA PRO A 194 3.88 -2.53 24.90
C PRO A 194 4.50 -2.86 23.53
N GLU A 195 4.35 -4.10 23.06
CA GLU A 195 4.87 -4.52 21.74
C GLU A 195 4.25 -3.72 20.59
N GLN A 196 2.92 -3.51 20.63
CA GLN A 196 2.20 -2.70 19.64
C GLN A 196 2.53 -1.20 19.77
N ASN A 197 3.12 -0.73 20.88
CA ASN A 197 3.62 0.63 21.02
C ASN A 197 5.05 0.82 20.46
N SER A 198 5.69 -0.23 19.95
CA SER A 198 6.98 -0.07 19.27
C SER A 198 6.81 0.72 17.96
N PRO A 199 7.65 1.74 17.68
CA PRO A 199 7.64 2.42 16.37
C PRO A 199 8.21 1.55 15.24
N TYR A 200 8.82 0.40 15.58
CA TYR A 200 9.50 -0.49 14.63
C TYR A 200 8.63 -1.66 14.16
N GLN A 201 7.30 -1.51 14.22
CA GLN A 201 6.33 -2.49 13.74
C GLN A 201 5.10 -1.81 13.14
N ILE A 202 4.23 -2.60 12.53
CA ILE A 202 2.98 -2.19 11.90
C ILE A 202 1.82 -2.82 12.68
N THR A 203 1.05 -2.00 13.41
CA THR A 203 -0.15 -2.46 14.12
C THR A 203 -1.37 -2.36 13.23
N VAL A 204 -2.12 -3.46 13.11
CA VAL A 204 -3.20 -3.64 12.14
C VAL A 204 -4.57 -3.84 12.81
N ALA A 205 -5.53 -3.00 12.43
CA ALA A 205 -6.94 -3.11 12.83
C ALA A 205 -7.77 -3.93 11.83
N ALA A 206 -8.96 -4.38 12.23
CA ALA A 206 -9.82 -5.28 11.45
C ALA A 206 -11.07 -4.60 10.92
N THR A 207 -11.38 -4.79 9.63
CA THR A 207 -12.64 -4.37 8.99
C THR A 207 -13.51 -5.55 8.58
N ASP A 208 -14.79 -5.29 8.36
CA ASP A 208 -15.76 -6.21 7.77
C ASP A 208 -15.92 -6.00 6.26
N ALA A 209 -16.80 -6.80 5.64
CA ALA A 209 -17.07 -6.77 4.20
C ALA A 209 -17.78 -5.49 3.71
N ASP A 210 -18.21 -4.61 4.60
CA ASP A 210 -18.77 -3.29 4.28
C ASP A 210 -17.73 -2.17 4.42
N GLY A 211 -16.50 -2.49 4.82
CA GLY A 211 -15.46 -1.51 5.14
C GLY A 211 -15.68 -0.84 6.50
N GLN A 212 -16.66 -1.31 7.29
CA GLN A 212 -16.83 -0.88 8.67
C GLN A 212 -15.76 -1.52 9.54
N ILE A 213 -15.34 -0.83 10.58
CA ILE A 213 -14.42 -1.39 11.55
C ILE A 213 -15.14 -2.51 12.31
N ALA A 214 -14.47 -3.64 12.50
CA ALA A 214 -15.05 -4.78 13.18
C ALA A 214 -15.33 -4.45 14.65
N THR A 215 -16.45 -4.94 15.18
CA THR A 215 -16.93 -4.61 16.53
C THR A 215 -16.01 -5.10 17.66
N PHE A 216 -15.13 -6.05 17.37
CA PHE A 216 -14.09 -6.52 18.29
C PHE A 216 -12.77 -5.76 18.16
N SER A 217 -12.48 -5.12 17.02
CA SER A 217 -11.14 -4.58 16.72
C SER A 217 -10.76 -3.49 17.70
N SER A 218 -9.65 -3.69 18.42
CA SER A 218 -9.18 -2.73 19.41
C SER A 218 -8.63 -1.47 18.75
N PRO A 219 -9.13 -0.27 19.10
CA PRO A 219 -8.62 0.98 18.56
C PRO A 219 -7.38 1.47 19.30
N GLY A 220 -6.61 2.37 18.70
CA GLY A 220 -5.53 3.04 19.40
C GLY A 220 -4.76 4.02 18.53
N ALA A 221 -4.00 4.90 19.17
CA ALA A 221 -3.19 5.89 18.48
C ALA A 221 -2.02 5.26 17.71
N ASN A 222 -1.66 4.02 18.03
CA ASN A 222 -0.59 3.24 17.42
C ASN A 222 -1.01 2.42 16.20
N VAL A 223 -2.31 2.36 15.87
CA VAL A 223 -2.79 1.68 14.64
C VAL A 223 -2.23 2.42 13.43
N LEU A 224 -1.57 1.70 12.52
CA LEU A 224 -1.03 2.28 11.29
C LEU A 224 -2.03 2.16 10.13
N VAL A 225 -2.61 0.97 9.95
CA VAL A 225 -3.58 0.67 8.89
C VAL A 225 -4.61 -0.34 9.39
N ALA A 226 -5.72 -0.46 8.67
CA ALA A 226 -6.68 -1.53 8.83
C ALA A 226 -6.64 -2.51 7.65
N ALA A 227 -7.11 -3.73 7.86
CA ALA A 227 -7.34 -4.71 6.80
C ALA A 227 -8.57 -5.57 7.14
N PRO A 228 -9.17 -6.26 6.15
CA PRO A 228 -10.22 -7.24 6.40
C PRO A 228 -9.87 -8.21 7.53
N GLY A 229 -10.84 -8.52 8.40
CA GLY A 229 -10.63 -9.44 9.52
C GLY A 229 -11.91 -10.02 10.13
N ALA A 230 -13.09 -9.56 9.71
CA ALA A 230 -14.37 -10.11 10.16
C ALA A 230 -15.07 -10.88 9.02
N GLY A 231 -15.45 -12.13 9.27
CA GLY A 231 -16.10 -13.01 8.32
C GLY A 231 -15.22 -13.36 7.13
N VAL A 232 -13.91 -13.52 7.35
CA VAL A 232 -12.93 -13.83 6.30
C VAL A 232 -12.73 -15.35 6.19
N LEU A 233 -12.65 -15.88 4.96
CA LEU A 233 -12.45 -17.31 4.71
C LEU A 233 -10.95 -17.65 4.69
N GLY A 234 -10.54 -18.58 5.55
CA GLY A 234 -9.16 -19.05 5.68
C GLY A 234 -9.04 -20.57 5.75
N VAL A 235 -7.81 -21.07 5.84
CA VAL A 235 -7.56 -22.50 6.05
C VAL A 235 -7.98 -22.88 7.47
N SER A 236 -8.48 -24.10 7.65
CA SER A 236 -8.84 -24.58 8.98
C SER A 236 -7.59 -24.86 9.80
N GLY A 237 -7.64 -24.52 11.08
CA GLY A 237 -6.63 -24.93 12.04
C GLY A 237 -6.75 -26.42 12.35
N GLU A 238 -7.94 -27.01 12.29
CA GLU A 238 -8.18 -28.35 12.83
C GLU A 238 -7.94 -29.50 11.84
N ASP A 239 -8.15 -29.25 10.55
CA ASP A 239 -8.01 -30.26 9.50
C ASP A 239 -7.49 -29.68 8.17
N ASP A 240 -7.71 -30.39 7.05
CA ASP A 240 -7.38 -29.92 5.69
C ASP A 240 -8.52 -29.10 5.05
N GLY A 241 -9.43 -28.57 5.88
CA GLY A 241 -10.62 -27.82 5.52
C GLY A 241 -10.42 -26.30 5.57
N TYR A 242 -11.55 -25.57 5.62
CA TYR A 242 -11.60 -24.11 5.54
C TYR A 242 -12.71 -23.58 6.44
N ASP A 243 -12.44 -22.47 7.12
CA ASP A 243 -13.35 -21.87 8.08
C ASP A 243 -13.51 -20.37 7.85
N LEU A 244 -14.72 -19.87 8.11
CA LEU A 244 -14.93 -18.44 8.30
C LEU A 244 -14.45 -18.07 9.69
N THR A 245 -13.71 -16.98 9.77
CA THR A 245 -13.07 -16.56 11.01
C THR A 245 -13.13 -15.05 11.21
N ASP A 246 -12.99 -14.65 12.46
CA ASP A 246 -13.07 -13.28 12.96
C ASP A 246 -11.85 -12.99 13.83
N GLY A 247 -11.19 -11.86 13.61
CA GLY A 247 -10.12 -11.36 14.46
C GLY A 247 -9.08 -10.51 13.74
N THR A 248 -8.45 -9.58 14.46
CA THR A 248 -7.27 -8.85 13.96
C THR A 248 -6.09 -9.78 13.64
N SER A 249 -6.12 -10.99 14.20
CA SER A 249 -5.22 -12.10 13.87
C SER A 249 -5.23 -12.48 12.39
N PHE A 250 -6.31 -12.19 11.64
CA PHE A 250 -6.44 -12.45 10.21
C PHE A 250 -6.19 -11.20 9.35
N SER A 251 -6.25 -10.01 9.95
CA SER A 251 -5.85 -8.74 9.33
C SER A 251 -4.32 -8.60 9.24
N ALA A 252 -3.60 -8.97 10.30
CA ALA A 252 -2.14 -8.96 10.33
C ALA A 252 -1.47 -9.78 9.20
N PRO A 253 -1.89 -11.02 8.88
CA PRO A 253 -1.28 -11.80 7.79
C PRO A 253 -1.68 -11.28 6.42
N ILE A 254 -2.84 -10.65 6.27
CA ILE A 254 -3.21 -9.95 5.03
C ILE A 254 -2.22 -8.80 4.77
N VAL A 255 -1.96 -7.95 5.78
CA VAL A 255 -0.96 -6.87 5.66
C VAL A 255 0.45 -7.40 5.49
N SER A 256 0.80 -8.52 6.15
CA SER A 256 2.09 -9.20 5.93
C SER A 256 2.26 -9.65 4.47
N GLY A 257 1.18 -10.13 3.83
CA GLY A 257 1.16 -10.44 2.41
C GLY A 257 1.33 -9.19 1.54
N VAL A 258 0.64 -8.09 1.84
CA VAL A 258 0.80 -6.83 1.11
C VAL A 258 2.23 -6.28 1.24
N ALA A 259 2.81 -6.32 2.43
CA ALA A 259 4.22 -5.96 2.66
C ALA A 259 5.17 -6.82 1.81
N ALA A 260 4.89 -8.12 1.65
CA ALA A 260 5.67 -8.97 0.75
C ALA A 260 5.53 -8.56 -0.72
N LEU A 261 4.34 -8.16 -1.19
CA LEU A 261 4.16 -7.62 -2.55
C LEU A 261 4.95 -6.32 -2.74
N VAL A 262 4.92 -5.41 -1.76
CA VAL A 262 5.68 -4.15 -1.75
C VAL A 262 7.20 -4.42 -1.84
N LEU A 263 7.70 -5.36 -1.05
CA LEU A 263 9.12 -5.73 -1.06
C LEU A 263 9.54 -6.47 -2.33
N GLN A 264 8.63 -7.19 -3.00
CA GLN A 264 8.92 -7.73 -4.33
C GLN A 264 9.02 -6.61 -5.37
N ALA A 265 8.11 -5.63 -5.31
CA ALA A 265 8.11 -4.48 -6.21
C ALA A 265 9.40 -3.67 -6.07
N ASN A 266 9.89 -3.49 -4.85
CA ASN A 266 11.17 -2.86 -4.60
C ASN A 266 11.92 -3.53 -3.42
N PRO A 267 12.90 -4.42 -3.70
CA PRO A 267 13.62 -5.13 -2.66
C PRO A 267 14.62 -4.26 -1.90
N THR A 268 14.87 -3.03 -2.36
CA THR A 268 15.82 -2.12 -1.72
C THR A 268 15.21 -1.31 -0.58
N LEU A 269 13.89 -1.28 -0.46
CA LEU A 269 13.16 -0.56 0.59
C LEU A 269 13.62 -0.99 1.99
N GLY A 270 13.83 -0.01 2.85
CA GLY A 270 13.97 -0.23 4.28
C GLY A 270 12.61 -0.39 4.96
N MET A 271 12.61 -0.86 6.20
CA MET A 271 11.35 -1.16 6.91
C MET A 271 10.48 0.07 7.17
N ARG A 272 11.09 1.28 7.24
CA ARG A 272 10.36 2.55 7.38
C ARG A 272 9.68 2.95 6.09
N ASP A 273 10.33 2.72 4.94
CA ASP A 273 9.71 2.94 3.62
C ASP A 273 8.43 2.12 3.48
N VAL A 274 8.42 0.87 3.95
CA VAL A 274 7.22 0.01 3.91
C VAL A 274 6.11 0.57 4.82
N GLN A 275 6.44 1.07 6.01
CA GLN A 275 5.44 1.73 6.89
C GLN A 275 4.83 2.96 6.20
N GLU A 276 5.67 3.79 5.57
CA GLU A 276 5.25 5.01 4.90
C GLU A 276 4.39 4.73 3.66
N ILE A 277 4.83 3.80 2.79
CA ILE A 277 4.06 3.38 1.62
C ILE A 277 2.68 2.87 2.02
N LEU A 278 2.59 2.06 3.08
CA LEU A 278 1.30 1.54 3.57
C LEU A 278 0.41 2.66 4.10
N ALA A 279 0.96 3.62 4.83
CA ALA A 279 0.21 4.79 5.32
C ALA A 279 -0.30 5.66 4.16
N TYR A 280 0.54 5.93 3.17
CA TYR A 280 0.24 6.86 2.08
C TYR A 280 -0.70 6.26 1.02
N SER A 281 -0.66 4.93 0.85
CA SER A 281 -1.51 4.20 -0.10
C SER A 281 -2.84 3.75 0.48
N ALA A 282 -3.00 3.74 1.81
CA ALA A 282 -4.23 3.33 2.47
C ALA A 282 -5.43 4.17 2.00
N TYR A 283 -6.60 3.55 1.95
CA TYR A 283 -7.82 4.18 1.49
C TYR A 283 -8.87 4.35 2.59
N ASP A 284 -9.56 5.50 2.57
CA ASP A 284 -10.76 5.71 3.38
C ASP A 284 -11.91 4.86 2.84
N THR A 285 -12.43 3.96 3.68
CA THR A 285 -13.57 3.09 3.34
C THR A 285 -14.88 3.88 3.24
N GLY A 286 -14.91 5.12 3.76
CA GLY A 286 -16.09 5.97 3.84
C GLY A 286 -17.05 5.58 4.97
N ALA A 287 -16.59 4.74 5.89
CA ALA A 287 -17.35 4.24 7.02
C ALA A 287 -17.40 5.25 8.18
N ASP A 288 -18.57 5.35 8.82
CA ASP A 288 -18.72 6.14 10.05
C ASP A 288 -18.14 5.35 11.26
N PRO A 289 -17.64 6.04 12.30
CA PRO A 289 -17.22 5.37 13.53
C PRO A 289 -18.35 4.58 14.18
N LEU A 290 -18.01 3.42 14.77
CA LEU A 290 -18.98 2.58 15.47
C LEU A 290 -19.68 3.31 16.61
N THR A 291 -20.99 3.16 16.66
CA THR A 291 -21.78 3.52 17.83
C THR A 291 -21.73 2.42 18.89
N ARG A 292 -21.93 2.80 20.16
CA ARG A 292 -22.12 1.86 21.27
C ARG A 292 -23.22 0.83 21.00
N ALA A 293 -24.26 1.21 20.26
CA ALA A 293 -25.36 0.30 19.95
C ALA A 293 -24.94 -0.80 18.97
N GLU A 294 -24.10 -0.47 17.98
CA GLU A 294 -23.56 -1.42 17.01
C GLU A 294 -22.60 -2.41 17.68
N ILE A 295 -21.66 -1.90 18.49
CA ILE A 295 -20.72 -2.75 19.25
C ILE A 295 -21.49 -3.76 20.11
N LEU A 296 -22.53 -3.31 20.83
CA LEU A 296 -23.33 -4.22 21.68
C LEU A 296 -24.23 -5.17 20.88
N ALA A 297 -24.74 -4.75 19.73
CA ALA A 297 -25.68 -5.56 18.94
C ALA A 297 -25.00 -6.79 18.34
N ASP A 298 -23.77 -6.62 17.88
CA ASP A 298 -23.00 -7.68 17.23
C ASP A 298 -22.43 -8.66 18.27
N THR A 299 -21.88 -8.16 19.37
CA THR A 299 -21.29 -9.02 20.41
C THR A 299 -22.32 -9.70 21.32
N VAL A 300 -23.51 -9.12 21.52
CA VAL A 300 -24.49 -9.58 22.54
C VAL A 300 -25.83 -10.01 21.91
N GLY A 301 -25.87 -10.27 20.60
CA GLY A 301 -27.06 -10.43 19.75
C GLY A 301 -28.15 -11.45 20.15
N SER A 302 -28.06 -12.14 21.30
CA SER A 302 -29.16 -12.92 21.90
C SER A 302 -28.92 -13.24 23.38
N GLU A 303 -29.94 -13.72 24.13
CA GLU A 303 -29.76 -14.34 25.47
C GLU A 303 -28.74 -15.50 25.46
N ALA A 304 -28.44 -16.08 24.29
CA ALA A 304 -27.40 -17.10 24.14
C ALA A 304 -25.99 -16.49 23.98
N ALA A 305 -25.84 -15.35 23.31
CA ALA A 305 -24.56 -14.63 23.21
C ALA A 305 -24.09 -14.10 24.58
N LEU A 306 -25.03 -13.71 25.44
CA LEU A 306 -24.74 -13.42 26.84
C LEU A 306 -24.12 -14.62 27.58
N ALA A 307 -24.44 -15.86 27.21
CA ALA A 307 -23.91 -17.06 27.86
C ALA A 307 -22.52 -17.48 27.33
N GLU A 308 -22.10 -16.94 26.18
CA GLU A 308 -20.76 -17.10 25.59
C GLU A 308 -19.78 -16.04 26.13
N LEU A 309 -20.28 -14.92 26.66
CA LEU A 309 -19.46 -14.00 27.43
C LEU A 309 -18.95 -14.69 28.70
N ASP A 310 -17.66 -14.55 28.95
CA ASP A 310 -17.05 -15.03 30.19
C ASP A 310 -17.81 -14.50 31.41
N GLU A 311 -17.99 -15.37 32.41
CA GLU A 311 -18.83 -15.12 33.59
C GLU A 311 -18.60 -13.74 34.25
N PRO A 312 -17.36 -13.21 34.33
CA PRO A 312 -17.12 -11.85 34.81
C PRO A 312 -17.65 -10.74 33.89
N VAL A 313 -17.47 -10.85 32.57
CA VAL A 313 -17.95 -9.87 31.57
C VAL A 313 -19.49 -9.86 31.54
N ARG A 314 -20.08 -11.05 31.56
CA ARG A 314 -21.53 -11.24 31.69
C ARG A 314 -22.07 -10.62 32.97
N ALA A 315 -21.39 -10.83 34.10
CA ALA A 315 -21.78 -10.24 35.38
C ALA A 315 -21.65 -8.71 35.40
N ALA A 316 -20.60 -8.14 34.78
CA ALA A 316 -20.44 -6.69 34.63
C ALA A 316 -21.54 -6.07 33.76
N TYR A 317 -21.87 -6.72 32.64
CA TYR A 317 -22.99 -6.34 31.78
C TYR A 317 -24.34 -6.41 32.51
N GLU A 318 -24.62 -7.54 33.19
CA GLU A 318 -25.85 -7.74 33.97
C GLU A 318 -25.95 -6.77 35.17
N ALA A 319 -24.82 -6.35 35.74
CA ALA A 319 -24.75 -5.36 36.82
C ALA A 319 -24.96 -3.92 36.34
N GLY A 320 -25.03 -3.69 35.03
CA GLY A 320 -25.23 -2.36 34.45
C GLY A 320 -23.99 -1.49 34.53
N ILE A 321 -22.80 -2.08 34.57
CA ILE A 321 -21.53 -1.37 34.51
C ILE A 321 -21.42 -0.73 33.12
N SER A 322 -21.15 0.57 33.11
CA SER A 322 -21.11 1.36 31.88
C SER A 322 -19.79 1.15 31.17
N LEU A 323 -19.68 0.07 30.38
CA LEU A 323 -18.61 -0.07 29.40
C LEU A 323 -18.64 1.18 28.51
N ALA A 324 -17.56 1.96 28.51
CA ALA A 324 -17.40 3.18 27.71
C ALA A 324 -17.19 2.85 26.23
N LEU A 325 -18.19 2.20 25.62
CA LEU A 325 -18.15 1.65 24.25
C LEU A 325 -18.41 2.72 23.17
N SER A 326 -18.22 3.99 23.47
CA SER A 326 -18.33 5.05 22.46
C SER A 326 -17.16 6.00 22.62
N TYR A 327 -16.28 5.96 21.63
CA TYR A 327 -15.12 6.80 21.58
C TYR A 327 -15.46 8.15 20.91
N PRO A 328 -14.75 9.24 21.27
CA PRO A 328 -15.04 10.57 20.75
C PRO A 328 -14.33 10.84 19.42
N TRP A 329 -13.38 9.99 19.03
CA TRP A 329 -12.59 10.18 17.84
C TRP A 329 -13.39 9.86 16.58
N THR A 330 -13.10 10.65 15.56
CA THR A 330 -13.48 10.43 14.18
C THR A 330 -12.20 10.42 13.36
N THR A 331 -12.27 10.03 12.10
CA THR A 331 -11.18 10.33 11.16
C THR A 331 -10.94 11.84 11.14
N VAL A 332 -9.68 12.23 11.26
CA VAL A 332 -9.20 13.63 11.23
C VAL A 332 -8.19 13.80 10.12
N GLU A 333 -8.08 15.01 9.59
CA GLU A 333 -6.94 15.39 8.75
C GLU A 333 -5.83 15.93 9.66
N ASN A 334 -4.62 15.39 9.53
CA ASN A 334 -3.48 15.81 10.32
C ASN A 334 -2.77 17.04 9.70
N GLY A 335 -1.63 17.42 10.27
CA GLY A 335 -0.92 18.65 9.89
C GLY A 335 0.08 18.52 8.74
N ALA A 336 0.19 17.36 8.10
CA ALA A 336 1.10 17.12 6.98
C ALA A 336 0.69 17.93 5.74
N THR A 337 1.58 18.04 4.76
CA THR A 337 1.38 18.90 3.57
C THR A 337 1.67 18.22 2.24
N ASP A 338 2.09 16.98 2.28
CA ASP A 338 2.68 16.22 1.19
C ASP A 338 1.76 15.12 0.64
N TRP A 339 0.54 14.96 1.18
CA TRP A 339 -0.39 13.91 0.76
C TRP A 339 -1.70 14.44 0.19
N ASN A 340 -1.99 14.09 -1.07
CA ASN A 340 -3.18 14.54 -1.80
C ASN A 340 -3.40 16.06 -1.72
N GLY A 341 -2.31 16.84 -1.71
CA GLY A 341 -2.31 18.30 -1.59
C GLY A 341 -2.67 18.85 -0.20
N GLY A 342 -2.55 18.06 0.86
CA GLY A 342 -2.84 18.46 2.24
C GLY A 342 -2.42 17.40 3.28
N GLY A 343 -3.11 17.37 4.43
CA GLY A 343 -2.80 16.42 5.50
C GLY A 343 -3.31 15.01 5.23
N LEU A 344 -2.70 14.02 5.86
CA LEU A 344 -3.15 12.63 5.85
C LEU A 344 -4.43 12.50 6.68
N THR A 345 -5.32 11.61 6.26
CA THR A 345 -6.44 11.16 7.08
C THR A 345 -5.97 10.16 8.13
N ALA A 346 -6.17 10.45 9.41
CA ALA A 346 -5.78 9.60 10.53
C ALA A 346 -6.97 9.26 11.44
N SER A 347 -6.98 8.04 11.97
CA SER A 347 -8.04 7.50 12.82
C SER A 347 -7.47 6.54 13.86
N HIS A 348 -8.04 6.52 15.06
CA HIS A 348 -7.72 5.49 16.07
C HIS A 348 -8.33 4.12 15.72
N ASP A 349 -9.35 4.08 14.86
CA ASP A 349 -9.98 2.83 14.42
C ASP A 349 -9.27 2.25 13.18
N TYR A 350 -8.89 3.11 12.23
CA TYR A 350 -8.39 2.69 10.92
C TYR A 350 -6.90 2.98 10.68
N GLY A 351 -6.22 3.68 11.60
CA GLY A 351 -4.93 4.29 11.29
C GLY A 351 -5.08 5.27 10.13
N PHE A 352 -4.32 5.09 9.05
CA PHE A 352 -4.43 5.89 7.83
C PHE A 352 -5.52 5.41 6.85
N GLY A 353 -6.14 4.26 7.10
CA GLY A 353 -7.18 3.69 6.26
C GLY A 353 -7.03 2.19 6.07
N GLN A 354 -7.87 1.61 5.22
CA GLN A 354 -7.74 0.21 4.82
C GLN A 354 -6.59 0.05 3.81
N VAL A 355 -5.79 -1.01 3.96
CA VAL A 355 -4.66 -1.30 3.07
C VAL A 355 -5.10 -1.48 1.61
N ASP A 356 -4.33 -0.92 0.68
CA ASP A 356 -4.51 -1.06 -0.78
C ASP A 356 -3.24 -1.66 -1.40
N ALA A 357 -3.30 -2.93 -1.78
CA ALA A 357 -2.15 -3.64 -2.32
C ALA A 357 -1.71 -3.11 -3.69
N ARG A 358 -2.64 -2.63 -4.53
CA ARG A 358 -2.29 -2.04 -5.82
C ARG A 358 -1.59 -0.70 -5.58
N ALA A 359 -2.21 0.23 -4.87
CA ALA A 359 -1.62 1.54 -4.63
C ALA A 359 -0.26 1.43 -3.91
N ALA A 360 -0.13 0.52 -2.94
CA ALA A 360 1.14 0.29 -2.24
C ALA A 360 2.26 -0.20 -3.18
N THR A 361 1.97 -1.16 -4.05
CA THR A 361 2.97 -1.68 -5.00
C THR A 361 3.34 -0.65 -6.07
N ARG A 362 2.41 0.19 -6.52
CA ARG A 362 2.73 1.30 -7.45
C ARG A 362 3.60 2.38 -6.84
N LEU A 363 3.38 2.74 -5.57
CA LEU A 363 4.30 3.65 -4.89
C LEU A 363 5.68 3.01 -4.72
N ALA A 364 5.76 1.71 -4.43
CA ALA A 364 7.03 1.01 -4.27
C ALA A 364 7.89 1.01 -5.55
N GLU A 365 7.27 0.88 -6.73
CA GLU A 365 7.92 0.94 -8.05
C GLU A 365 8.71 2.25 -8.27
N THR A 366 8.24 3.34 -7.67
CA THR A 366 8.72 4.72 -7.90
C THR A 366 9.33 5.35 -6.64
N TRP A 367 9.49 4.56 -5.57
CA TRP A 367 10.00 5.04 -4.29
C TRP A 367 11.50 5.30 -4.32
N ASP A 368 11.96 6.09 -3.35
CA ASP A 368 13.33 6.59 -3.28
C ASP A 368 14.40 5.49 -3.39
N ALA A 369 15.43 5.77 -4.19
CA ALA A 369 16.55 4.85 -4.36
C ALA A 369 17.43 4.72 -3.11
N THR A 370 17.31 5.66 -2.15
CA THR A 370 17.99 5.60 -0.85
C THR A 370 17.00 5.13 0.19
N PRO A 371 17.17 3.93 0.79
CA PRO A 371 16.19 3.40 1.71
C PRO A 371 16.18 4.10 3.06
N ASN A 372 14.98 4.27 3.62
CA ASN A 372 14.75 4.69 4.99
C ASN A 372 14.82 3.47 5.93
N THR A 373 15.85 3.46 6.75
CA THR A 373 16.19 2.39 7.70
C THR A 373 16.21 2.96 9.12
N VAL A 374 16.26 2.09 10.14
CA VAL A 374 16.45 2.56 11.52
C VAL A 374 17.80 3.28 11.69
N THR A 375 18.80 2.98 10.87
CA THR A 375 20.16 3.56 11.00
C THR A 375 20.23 5.03 10.57
N ASN A 376 19.40 5.47 9.61
CA ASN A 376 19.35 6.86 9.15
C ASN A 376 18.15 7.65 9.72
N GLN A 377 17.35 7.05 10.60
CA GLN A 377 16.22 7.72 11.25
C GLN A 377 16.67 8.86 12.17
N ALA A 378 16.04 10.02 12.01
CA ALA A 378 16.18 11.14 12.94
C ALA A 378 15.34 10.89 14.20
N VAL A 379 15.93 11.14 15.38
CA VAL A 379 15.26 10.95 16.67
C VAL A 379 15.56 12.15 17.58
N VAL A 380 14.50 12.75 18.16
CA VAL A 380 14.61 13.83 19.15
C VAL A 380 13.78 13.49 20.38
N THR A 381 14.37 13.69 21.57
CA THR A 381 13.66 13.52 22.84
C THR A 381 13.67 14.81 23.64
N VAL A 382 12.51 15.21 24.15
CA VAL A 382 12.32 16.31 25.10
C VAL A 382 11.60 15.79 26.34
N THR A 383 11.93 16.34 27.52
CA THR A 383 11.44 15.82 28.80
C THR A 383 11.00 16.94 29.74
N SER A 384 9.87 16.74 30.41
CA SER A 384 9.46 17.48 31.60
C SER A 384 9.63 16.61 32.84
N THR A 385 10.30 17.13 33.86
CA THR A 385 10.35 16.55 35.21
C THR A 385 9.61 17.43 36.23
N THR A 386 8.74 18.33 35.73
CA THR A 386 7.99 19.23 36.59
C THR A 386 6.69 18.56 37.00
N ALA A 387 6.63 18.11 38.25
CA ALA A 387 5.44 17.49 38.80
C ALA A 387 4.24 18.45 38.82
N VAL A 388 3.09 18.01 38.31
CA VAL A 388 1.82 18.74 38.36
C VAL A 388 0.68 17.83 38.81
N ALA A 389 -0.15 18.33 39.72
CA ALA A 389 -1.32 17.60 40.18
C ALA A 389 -2.34 17.49 39.04
N VAL A 390 -2.89 16.29 38.85
CA VAL A 390 -4.03 16.05 37.96
C VAL A 390 -5.30 16.44 38.72
N PRO A 391 -6.11 17.39 38.23
CA PRO A 391 -7.31 17.81 38.95
C PRO A 391 -8.41 16.73 38.95
N ASP A 392 -8.81 16.31 40.15
CA ASP A 392 -9.83 15.29 40.45
C ASP A 392 -11.21 15.60 39.83
N GLY A 393 -11.68 14.73 38.93
CA GLY A 393 -12.98 14.86 38.26
C GLY A 393 -13.21 16.17 37.50
N ASP A 394 -12.14 16.78 36.96
CA ASP A 394 -12.21 18.03 36.20
C ASP A 394 -11.95 17.79 34.71
N ALA A 395 -12.99 17.96 33.90
CA ALA A 395 -12.91 17.83 32.45
C ALA A 395 -11.90 18.81 31.79
N ALA A 396 -11.44 19.86 32.47
CA ALA A 396 -10.36 20.71 31.96
C ALA A 396 -9.01 19.99 31.97
N GLY A 397 -8.77 19.11 32.94
CA GLY A 397 -7.51 18.41 33.14
C GLY A 397 -6.34 19.36 33.45
N VAL A 398 -5.12 18.85 33.26
CA VAL A 398 -3.86 19.61 33.32
C VAL A 398 -3.14 19.48 31.99
N SER A 399 -2.50 20.57 31.54
CA SER A 399 -1.67 20.58 30.33
C SER A 399 -0.25 21.01 30.64
N GLN A 400 0.72 20.34 30.01
CA GLN A 400 2.11 20.75 29.94
C GLN A 400 2.57 20.75 28.49
N SER A 401 3.40 21.73 28.12
CA SER A 401 3.96 21.81 26.78
C SER A 401 5.48 21.67 26.82
N LEU A 402 6.02 21.01 25.82
CA LEU A 402 7.45 20.89 25.53
C LEU A 402 7.71 21.46 24.14
N THR A 403 8.71 22.34 24.02
CA THR A 403 9.12 22.89 22.72
C THR A 403 10.16 21.98 22.09
N VAL A 404 9.91 21.58 20.85
CA VAL A 404 10.84 20.84 20.00
C VAL A 404 11.37 21.81 18.93
N ASP A 405 12.70 21.91 18.81
CA ASP A 405 13.37 22.78 17.83
C ASP A 405 13.92 21.99 16.62
N ALA A 406 13.70 20.68 16.56
CA ALA A 406 14.22 19.82 15.50
C ALA A 406 13.52 20.10 14.17
N ALA A 407 14.31 20.24 13.10
CA ALA A 407 13.82 20.31 11.73
C ALA A 407 13.76 18.87 11.18
N MET A 408 12.61 18.25 11.37
CA MET A 408 12.33 16.89 10.93
C MET A 408 10.82 16.74 10.72
N ASP A 409 10.45 15.83 9.82
CA ASP A 409 9.08 15.39 9.64
C ASP A 409 8.87 14.14 10.48
N VAL A 410 7.73 14.08 11.17
CA VAL A 410 7.42 13.05 12.15
C VAL A 410 6.88 11.81 11.43
N GLU A 411 7.38 10.63 11.77
CA GLU A 411 6.75 9.34 11.48
C GLU A 411 5.95 8.87 12.71
N PHE A 412 6.61 8.82 13.87
CA PHE A 412 6.01 8.33 15.11
C PHE A 412 6.34 9.23 16.30
N ALA A 413 5.41 9.32 17.24
CA ALA A 413 5.60 9.96 18.53
C ALA A 413 5.44 8.93 19.64
N THR A 414 6.46 8.73 20.48
CA THR A 414 6.32 7.98 21.74
C THR A 414 6.31 8.93 22.92
N VAL A 415 5.43 8.63 23.89
CA VAL A 415 5.26 9.39 25.11
C VAL A 415 5.51 8.46 26.30
N ASP A 416 6.63 8.71 26.97
CA ASP A 416 7.00 8.07 28.21
C ASP A 416 6.37 8.83 29.37
N VAL A 417 5.46 8.21 30.12
CA VAL A 417 4.64 8.88 31.13
C VAL A 417 4.87 8.27 32.52
N ASP A 418 5.13 9.12 33.52
CA ASP A 418 5.14 8.78 34.94
C ASP A 418 4.01 9.53 35.65
N ILE A 419 2.86 8.85 35.78
CA ILE A 419 1.66 9.37 36.46
C ILE A 419 1.19 8.36 37.51
N PRO A 420 1.60 8.53 38.78
CA PRO A 420 0.95 7.82 39.86
C PRO A 420 -0.52 8.24 39.99
N HIS A 421 -1.45 7.30 39.81
CA HIS A 421 -2.90 7.50 39.93
C HIS A 421 -3.56 6.28 40.59
N GLY A 422 -4.61 6.51 41.37
CA GLY A 422 -5.31 5.44 42.11
C GLY A 422 -6.28 4.62 41.27
N ASP A 423 -6.57 5.06 40.05
CA ASP A 423 -7.47 4.40 39.08
C ASP A 423 -7.18 4.93 37.66
N LEU A 424 -6.49 4.14 36.83
CA LEU A 424 -6.21 4.55 35.45
C LEU A 424 -7.46 4.67 34.58
N GLY A 425 -8.56 3.98 34.93
CA GLY A 425 -9.80 4.05 34.14
C GLY A 425 -10.46 5.41 34.16
N GLN A 426 -10.00 6.29 35.04
CA GLN A 426 -10.42 7.69 35.10
C GLN A 426 -9.57 8.60 34.22
N LEU A 427 -8.43 8.12 33.69
CA LEU A 427 -7.51 8.96 32.96
C LEU A 427 -7.80 9.01 31.45
N ARG A 428 -7.62 10.22 30.91
CA ARG A 428 -7.39 10.45 29.49
C ARG A 428 -6.04 11.12 29.31
N ILE A 429 -5.29 10.66 28.32
CA ILE A 429 -4.00 11.24 27.95
C ILE A 429 -4.06 11.60 26.47
N GLU A 430 -3.93 12.89 26.18
CA GLU A 430 -3.99 13.47 24.84
C GLU A 430 -2.65 14.13 24.51
N LEU A 431 -2.11 13.88 23.31
CA LEU A 431 -0.97 14.59 22.75
C LEU A 431 -1.45 15.49 21.62
N THR A 432 -1.14 16.78 21.67
CA THR A 432 -1.43 17.73 20.60
C THR A 432 -0.14 18.25 19.99
N SER A 433 -0.01 18.13 18.67
CA SER A 433 1.15 18.63 17.91
C SER A 433 1.09 20.14 17.69
N PRO A 434 2.20 20.78 17.25
CA PRO A 434 2.23 22.19 16.89
C PRO A 434 1.23 22.58 15.79
N HIS A 435 0.83 21.62 14.95
CA HIS A 435 -0.12 21.81 13.86
C HIS A 435 -1.59 21.66 14.31
N GLY A 436 -1.82 21.25 15.57
CA GLY A 436 -3.15 21.15 16.18
C GLY A 436 -3.79 19.76 16.13
N THR A 437 -3.12 18.79 15.50
CA THR A 437 -3.55 17.39 15.50
C THR A 437 -3.51 16.86 16.93
N THR A 438 -4.62 16.26 17.37
CA THR A 438 -4.74 15.71 18.73
C THR A 438 -4.91 14.20 18.69
N SER A 439 -4.01 13.49 19.36
CA SER A 439 -4.03 12.04 19.48
C SER A 439 -4.39 11.60 20.89
N TYR A 440 -5.41 10.74 21.01
CA TYR A 440 -5.81 10.07 22.24
C TYR A 440 -4.91 8.85 22.50
N LEU A 441 -3.94 8.99 23.40
CA LEU A 441 -3.02 7.90 23.75
C LEU A 441 -3.67 6.91 24.73
N ILE A 442 -4.47 7.43 25.68
CA ILE A 442 -5.27 6.68 26.66
C ILE A 442 -6.65 7.33 26.75
N TYR A 443 -7.69 6.50 26.84
CA TYR A 443 -9.07 6.97 26.93
C TYR A 443 -9.93 6.12 27.87
N ASN A 444 -9.88 6.42 29.17
CA ASN A 444 -10.69 5.76 30.20
C ASN A 444 -10.65 4.21 30.13
N PRO A 445 -9.47 3.58 30.24
CA PRO A 445 -9.35 2.13 30.16
C PRO A 445 -10.20 1.44 31.23
N ASP A 446 -11.02 0.45 30.88
CA ASP A 446 -11.83 -0.23 31.89
C ASP A 446 -10.93 -1.13 32.76
N PHE A 447 -10.86 -0.80 34.05
CA PHE A 447 -10.01 -1.51 35.01
C PHE A 447 -10.53 -2.92 35.35
N GLU A 448 -11.85 -3.14 35.33
CA GLU A 448 -12.42 -4.47 35.58
C GLU A 448 -12.15 -5.41 34.40
N ALA A 449 -12.16 -4.88 33.18
CA ALA A 449 -11.73 -5.60 31.98
C ALA A 449 -10.26 -6.02 32.05
N TYR A 450 -9.38 -5.15 32.54
CA TYR A 450 -7.96 -5.45 32.71
C TYR A 450 -7.73 -6.65 33.64
N GLU A 451 -8.48 -6.75 34.75
CA GLU A 451 -8.43 -7.90 35.66
C GLU A 451 -8.95 -9.19 34.99
N ILE A 452 -9.91 -9.08 34.07
CA ILE A 452 -10.45 -10.22 33.31
C ILE A 452 -9.41 -10.72 32.30
N LEU A 453 -8.76 -9.83 31.56
CA LEU A 453 -7.73 -10.20 30.58
C LEU A 453 -6.49 -10.80 31.26
N ALA A 454 -6.00 -10.17 32.35
CA ALA A 454 -4.92 -10.72 33.17
C ALA A 454 -5.24 -12.11 33.76
N ARG A 455 -6.53 -12.44 33.96
CA ARG A 455 -6.98 -13.80 34.34
C ARG A 455 -6.87 -14.78 33.19
N GLN A 456 -7.28 -14.37 31.98
CA GLN A 456 -7.26 -15.21 30.78
C GLN A 456 -5.82 -15.56 30.39
N ASP A 457 -4.90 -14.58 30.47
CA ASP A 457 -3.50 -14.77 30.11
C ASP A 457 -2.68 -15.47 31.22
N GLY A 458 -3.30 -15.86 32.34
CA GLY A 458 -2.62 -16.47 33.49
C GLY A 458 -1.68 -15.52 34.26
N LEU A 459 -1.68 -14.22 33.92
CA LEU A 459 -0.76 -13.20 34.43
C LEU A 459 -1.16 -12.63 35.80
N LEU A 460 -2.28 -13.05 36.39
CA LEU A 460 -2.72 -12.58 37.71
C LEU A 460 -1.68 -12.71 38.83
N ASP A 461 -0.95 -13.83 38.87
CA ASP A 461 0.05 -14.07 39.92
C ASP A 461 1.32 -13.23 39.68
N GLU A 462 1.55 -12.83 38.42
CA GLU A 462 2.63 -11.92 37.98
C GLU A 462 2.23 -10.44 38.15
N LEU A 463 0.93 -10.18 38.33
CA LEU A 463 0.31 -8.88 38.61
C LEU A 463 -0.28 -8.85 40.04
N PRO A 464 0.52 -9.05 41.11
CA PRO A 464 0.03 -9.26 42.49
C PRO A 464 -0.63 -8.04 43.12
N ASP A 465 -0.58 -6.89 42.44
CA ASP A 465 -1.25 -5.67 42.86
C ASP A 465 -1.84 -5.01 41.60
N LEU A 466 -3.12 -5.26 41.36
CA LEU A 466 -3.97 -4.55 40.39
C LEU A 466 -4.05 -3.03 40.68
N THR A 467 -3.20 -2.46 41.54
CA THR A 467 -3.06 -1.03 41.78
C THR A 467 -1.88 -0.41 41.03
N PHE A 468 -1.55 -0.91 39.84
CA PHE A 468 -0.64 -0.24 38.91
C PHE A 468 -1.21 1.21 38.75
N PHE A 469 -0.50 2.34 38.97
CA PHE A 469 0.89 2.67 38.66
C PHE A 469 1.51 3.58 39.73
N GLY A 470 2.73 3.26 40.18
CA GLY A 470 3.50 4.14 41.09
C GLY A 470 5.01 3.90 41.09
N ALA A 471 5.55 3.16 40.12
CA ALA A 471 6.99 2.88 40.09
C ALA A 471 7.67 2.87 38.71
N ASN A 472 6.94 2.79 37.59
CA ASN A 472 7.54 2.63 36.25
C ASN A 472 6.92 3.58 35.22
N VAL A 473 7.76 4.02 34.28
CA VAL A 473 7.41 4.80 33.09
C VAL A 473 6.64 3.90 32.11
N THR A 474 5.52 4.39 31.57
CA THR A 474 4.76 3.72 30.50
C THR A 474 5.00 4.43 29.18
N THR A 475 5.40 3.69 28.15
CA THR A 475 5.56 4.22 26.79
C THR A 475 4.26 4.02 26.00
N LEU A 476 3.74 5.09 25.43
CA LEU A 476 2.56 5.11 24.57
C LEU A 476 2.97 5.63 23.19
N MET A 477 2.44 5.07 22.11
CA MET A 477 2.80 5.48 20.74
C MET A 477 1.62 6.09 19.99
N SER A 478 1.93 7.07 19.15
CA SER A 478 1.02 7.64 18.17
C SER A 478 1.65 7.69 16.78
N SER A 479 0.92 7.17 15.79
CA SER A 479 1.19 7.33 14.36
C SER A 479 0.51 8.57 13.78
N GLN A 480 -0.41 9.23 14.50
CA GLN A 480 -1.34 10.20 13.89
C GLN A 480 -0.71 11.51 13.43
N HIS A 481 0.54 11.75 13.81
CA HIS A 481 1.30 12.94 13.45
C HIS A 481 2.24 12.71 12.25
N TYR A 482 2.06 11.61 11.52
CA TYR A 482 2.89 11.24 10.38
C TYR A 482 2.91 12.34 9.30
N GLY A 483 4.09 12.72 8.82
CA GLY A 483 4.32 13.80 7.85
C GLY A 483 4.24 15.22 8.44
N GLU A 484 3.96 15.39 9.74
CA GLU A 484 3.95 16.72 10.35
C GLU A 484 5.36 17.21 10.68
N SER A 485 5.60 18.51 10.52
CA SER A 485 6.83 19.11 11.04
C SER A 485 6.90 19.00 12.56
N ALA A 486 8.02 18.51 13.08
CA ALA A 486 8.23 18.34 14.52
C ALA A 486 8.38 19.67 15.27
N ALA A 487 8.74 20.76 14.58
CA ALA A 487 9.14 22.01 15.21
C ALA A 487 7.94 22.75 15.84
N GLY A 488 8.03 23.05 17.13
CA GLY A 488 7.04 23.85 17.86
C GLY A 488 6.67 23.28 19.22
N ASP A 489 5.55 23.75 19.76
CA ASP A 489 5.06 23.35 21.08
C ASP A 489 4.17 22.12 20.99
N TRP A 490 4.65 21.01 21.55
CA TRP A 490 3.87 19.80 21.76
C TRP A 490 3.23 19.84 23.14
N THR A 491 1.93 19.55 23.22
CA THR A 491 1.17 19.67 24.47
C THR A 491 0.61 18.32 24.91
N LEU A 492 1.03 17.84 26.07
CA LEU A 492 0.39 16.72 26.75
C LEU A 492 -0.72 17.24 27.65
N ARG A 493 -1.91 16.66 27.52
CA ARG A 493 -3.04 16.91 28.42
C ARG A 493 -3.45 15.63 29.13
N VAL A 494 -3.54 15.72 30.44
CA VAL A 494 -3.99 14.63 31.32
C VAL A 494 -5.28 15.07 32.00
N THR A 495 -6.33 14.28 31.82
CA THR A 495 -7.64 14.54 32.42
C THR A 495 -8.01 13.39 33.32
N ASP A 496 -8.40 13.69 34.56
CA ASP A 496 -9.13 12.77 35.42
C ASP A 496 -10.63 13.06 35.27
N THR A 497 -11.38 12.06 34.81
CA THR A 497 -12.78 12.22 34.41
C THR A 497 -13.78 11.98 35.54
N GLU A 498 -13.36 11.38 36.65
CA GLU A 498 -14.25 11.02 37.76
C GLU A 498 -13.73 11.56 39.09
N THR A 499 -14.60 11.66 40.10
CA THR A 499 -14.17 12.14 41.42
C THR A 499 -13.79 10.98 42.33
N GLY A 500 -12.67 11.05 43.04
CA GLY A 500 -12.42 10.27 44.26
C GLY A 500 -11.01 9.71 44.41
N THR A 501 -10.34 9.40 43.31
CA THR A 501 -8.90 9.14 43.30
C THR A 501 -8.17 10.37 42.76
N VAL A 502 -6.90 10.53 43.10
CA VAL A 502 -6.12 11.67 42.62
C VAL A 502 -4.76 11.15 42.16
N GLY A 503 -4.16 11.84 41.20
CA GLY A 503 -2.80 11.56 40.79
C GLY A 503 -1.99 12.81 40.50
N THR A 504 -0.72 12.56 40.17
CA THR A 504 0.26 13.59 39.84
C THR A 504 0.98 13.14 38.59
N LEU A 505 1.06 14.00 37.57
CA LEU A 505 1.99 13.82 36.47
C LEU A 505 3.37 14.24 37.00
N GLU A 506 4.21 13.27 37.33
CA GLU A 506 5.54 13.48 37.93
C GLU A 506 6.55 13.86 36.84
N SER A 507 6.53 13.12 35.72
CA SER A 507 7.34 13.42 34.55
C SER A 507 6.73 12.85 33.27
N TRP A 508 7.14 13.40 32.14
CA TRP A 508 6.92 12.77 30.84
C TRP A 508 8.03 13.15 29.86
N SER A 509 8.30 12.26 28.90
CA SER A 509 9.14 12.55 27.74
C SER A 509 8.35 12.33 26.46
N LEU A 510 8.62 13.18 25.47
CA LEU A 510 8.21 12.98 24.09
C LEU A 510 9.45 12.60 23.29
N THR A 511 9.41 11.47 22.60
CA THR A 511 10.39 11.11 21.58
C THR A 511 9.71 11.10 20.22
N LEU A 512 10.23 11.89 19.28
CA LEU A 512 9.77 11.91 17.89
C LEU A 512 10.79 11.18 17.03
N TYR A 513 10.28 10.34 16.14
CA TYR A 513 11.02 9.56 15.14
C TYR A 513 10.60 10.04 13.76
N GLY A 514 11.53 10.11 12.82
CA GLY A 514 11.21 10.45 11.44
C GLY A 514 12.43 10.84 10.62
N ASP A 515 12.25 11.73 9.65
CA ASP A 515 13.30 12.15 8.73
C ASP A 515 13.70 13.60 8.91
N ALA A 516 14.99 13.87 8.79
CA ALA A 516 15.46 15.24 8.77
C ALA A 516 14.90 15.94 7.53
N THR A 517 14.26 17.09 7.72
CA THR A 517 13.71 17.88 6.61
C THR A 517 14.83 18.22 5.63
N THR A 518 14.57 18.02 4.34
CA THR A 518 15.43 18.49 3.26
C THR A 518 14.68 19.51 2.43
N ALA A 519 15.32 20.06 1.39
CA ALA A 519 14.59 20.85 0.40
C ALA A 519 14.14 19.98 -0.79
N ASP A 520 14.44 18.67 -0.74
CA ASP A 520 14.01 17.71 -1.74
C ASP A 520 12.72 17.07 -1.19
N ASP A 521 11.57 17.56 -1.66
CA ASP A 521 10.25 17.14 -1.21
C ASP A 521 9.64 16.06 -2.10
N ARG A 522 8.73 15.28 -1.52
CA ARG A 522 7.90 14.30 -2.24
C ARG A 522 6.43 14.49 -1.95
N TYR A 523 5.67 14.82 -2.98
CA TYR A 523 4.22 15.03 -2.92
C TYR A 523 3.48 13.82 -3.50
N VAL A 524 2.77 13.07 -2.65
CA VAL A 524 2.11 11.82 -3.03
C VAL A 524 0.63 12.01 -3.30
N TYR A 525 0.15 11.43 -4.40
CA TYR A 525 -1.25 11.46 -4.81
C TYR A 525 -1.82 10.05 -5.00
N THR A 526 -3.05 9.84 -4.54
CA THR A 526 -3.81 8.58 -4.68
C THR A 526 -5.19 8.85 -5.28
N ASP A 527 -5.96 7.80 -5.58
CA ASP A 527 -7.35 7.94 -6.05
C ASP A 527 -8.22 8.80 -5.13
N GLN A 528 -7.88 8.88 -3.83
CA GLN A 528 -8.61 9.70 -2.87
C GLN A 528 -8.54 11.21 -3.18
N TYR A 529 -7.51 11.66 -3.89
CA TYR A 529 -7.35 13.06 -4.29
C TYR A 529 -8.63 13.62 -4.91
N ALA A 530 -9.29 12.86 -5.78
CA ALA A 530 -10.48 13.35 -6.49
C ALA A 530 -11.63 13.74 -5.54
N THR A 531 -11.83 12.96 -4.49
CA THR A 531 -12.83 13.23 -3.46
C THR A 531 -12.39 14.39 -2.57
N LEU A 532 -11.13 14.37 -2.12
CA LEU A 532 -10.59 15.36 -1.19
C LEU A 532 -10.51 16.76 -1.82
N ALA A 533 -10.01 16.89 -3.05
CA ALA A 533 -9.92 18.16 -3.76
C ALA A 533 -11.29 18.74 -4.13
N THR A 534 -12.31 17.89 -4.26
CA THR A 534 -13.70 18.33 -4.43
C THR A 534 -14.28 18.90 -3.14
N ALA A 535 -13.92 18.31 -1.99
CA ALA A 535 -14.33 18.76 -0.66
C ALA A 535 -13.59 20.02 -0.21
N ASP A 536 -12.30 20.12 -0.52
CA ASP A 536 -11.45 21.28 -0.25
C ASP A 536 -10.63 21.67 -1.49
N ALA A 537 -11.03 22.77 -2.11
CA ALA A 537 -10.32 23.34 -3.26
C ALA A 537 -8.88 23.80 -2.92
N GLY A 538 -8.54 23.96 -1.63
CA GLY A 538 -7.18 24.25 -1.18
C GLY A 538 -6.15 23.22 -1.62
N ARG A 539 -6.56 21.95 -1.77
CA ARG A 539 -5.70 20.83 -2.20
C ARG A 539 -5.31 20.84 -3.67
N SER A 540 -5.94 21.70 -4.49
CA SER A 540 -5.78 21.69 -5.96
C SER A 540 -4.55 22.43 -6.48
N VAL A 541 -3.75 23.02 -5.60
CA VAL A 541 -2.59 23.83 -5.96
C VAL A 541 -1.38 23.37 -5.17
N LEU A 542 -0.41 22.77 -5.88
CA LEU A 542 0.88 22.43 -5.28
C LEU A 542 1.76 23.67 -5.17
N VAL A 543 2.30 23.92 -3.98
CA VAL A 543 3.23 25.01 -3.70
C VAL A 543 4.47 24.42 -3.06
N ASP A 544 5.61 24.56 -3.72
CA ASP A 544 6.92 24.47 -3.09
C ASP A 544 7.58 25.86 -3.13
N SER A 545 8.37 26.19 -2.11
CA SER A 545 9.09 27.46 -2.05
C SER A 545 10.47 27.40 -1.41
N ASP A 546 10.94 26.22 -1.03
CA ASP A 546 12.29 26.07 -0.48
C ASP A 546 13.30 25.53 -1.50
N GLY A 547 12.78 24.91 -2.58
CA GLY A 547 13.42 24.47 -3.80
C GLY A 547 14.51 23.44 -3.58
N GLY A 548 14.43 22.26 -4.18
CA GLY A 548 15.51 21.29 -4.17
C GLY A 548 15.48 20.47 -5.43
N THR A 549 15.38 19.16 -5.27
CA THR A 549 14.99 18.23 -6.33
C THR A 549 13.68 17.57 -5.91
N ASP A 550 12.59 18.12 -6.42
CA ASP A 550 11.25 17.86 -5.91
C ASP A 550 10.50 16.85 -6.78
N THR A 551 9.65 16.04 -6.13
CA THR A 551 8.98 14.92 -6.76
C THR A 551 7.47 15.00 -6.57
N ILE A 552 6.71 14.92 -7.66
CA ILE A 552 5.29 14.55 -7.62
C ILE A 552 5.20 13.05 -7.90
N ASN A 553 4.69 12.28 -6.94
CA ASN A 553 4.45 10.85 -7.09
C ASN A 553 2.94 10.55 -7.07
N ALA A 554 2.36 10.38 -8.25
CA ALA A 554 0.97 9.97 -8.46
C ALA A 554 0.86 8.51 -8.93
N ALA A 555 1.88 7.67 -8.69
CA ALA A 555 1.88 6.27 -9.13
C ALA A 555 0.72 5.45 -8.54
N ALA A 556 0.24 5.81 -7.34
CA ALA A 556 -0.92 5.16 -6.72
C ALA A 556 -2.28 5.46 -7.40
N VAL A 557 -2.32 6.42 -8.34
CA VAL A 557 -3.54 6.80 -9.05
C VAL A 557 -3.82 5.81 -10.18
N SER A 558 -5.06 5.35 -10.29
CA SER A 558 -5.43 4.27 -11.19
C SER A 558 -6.17 4.66 -12.45
N GLY A 559 -6.44 5.95 -12.58
CA GLY A 559 -7.05 6.49 -13.77
C GLY A 559 -6.28 7.71 -14.23
N PRO A 560 -6.77 8.37 -15.30
CA PRO A 560 -5.98 9.37 -16.00
C PRO A 560 -5.50 10.51 -15.12
N VAL A 561 -4.22 10.84 -15.29
CA VAL A 561 -3.50 11.95 -14.70
C VAL A 561 -3.04 12.89 -15.81
N ALA A 562 -3.42 14.16 -15.71
CA ALA A 562 -2.91 15.24 -16.53
C ALA A 562 -2.20 16.24 -15.62
N ILE A 563 -0.86 16.26 -15.66
CA ILE A 563 -0.02 17.16 -14.86
C ILE A 563 0.89 17.95 -15.78
N HIS A 564 0.90 19.27 -15.59
CA HIS A 564 1.74 20.19 -16.33
C HIS A 564 2.59 21.00 -15.35
N LEU A 565 3.91 20.80 -15.40
CA LEU A 565 4.88 21.46 -14.52
C LEU A 565 5.09 22.94 -14.89
N ASP A 566 4.59 23.38 -16.04
CA ASP A 566 4.58 24.79 -16.47
C ASP A 566 3.48 25.66 -15.79
N GLY A 567 2.69 25.05 -14.90
CA GLY A 567 1.59 25.70 -14.17
C GLY A 567 0.23 25.67 -14.90
N THR A 568 0.15 25.05 -16.08
CA THR A 568 -1.12 24.80 -16.76
C THR A 568 -2.02 23.90 -15.90
N VAL A 569 -3.32 24.22 -15.86
CA VAL A 569 -4.29 23.43 -15.09
C VAL A 569 -4.54 22.11 -15.80
N GLY A 570 -4.21 21.01 -15.12
CA GLY A 570 -4.55 19.66 -15.50
C GLY A 570 -5.59 19.05 -14.56
N ALA A 571 -5.54 17.73 -14.40
CA ALA A 571 -6.42 17.00 -13.49
C ALA A 571 -5.79 15.69 -13.04
N ILE A 572 -5.93 15.34 -11.76
CA ILE A 572 -5.59 14.02 -11.23
C ILE A 572 -6.90 13.29 -10.97
N TYR A 573 -7.11 12.15 -11.63
CA TYR A 573 -8.31 11.32 -11.48
C TYR A 573 -9.62 12.13 -11.65
N GLY A 574 -9.61 13.07 -12.61
CA GLY A 574 -10.74 13.95 -12.95
C GLY A 574 -10.93 15.19 -12.06
N ALA A 575 -10.18 15.35 -10.97
CA ALA A 575 -10.20 16.57 -10.15
C ALA A 575 -9.09 17.53 -10.57
N ALA A 576 -9.40 18.84 -10.60
CA ALA A 576 -8.47 19.86 -11.07
C ALA A 576 -7.17 19.87 -10.23
N PHE A 577 -6.03 20.00 -10.90
CA PHE A 577 -4.71 20.10 -10.29
C PHE A 577 -3.86 21.13 -11.04
N ARG A 578 -3.00 21.86 -10.33
CA ARG A 578 -1.96 22.68 -10.95
C ARG A 578 -0.76 22.88 -10.03
N VAL A 579 0.40 23.07 -10.63
CA VAL A 579 1.60 23.58 -9.96
C VAL A 579 1.50 25.11 -9.85
N ALA A 580 1.92 25.70 -8.72
CA ALA A 580 1.90 27.14 -8.51
C ALA A 580 3.03 27.87 -9.23
N ASP A 581 2.84 29.15 -9.53
CA ASP A 581 3.90 30.00 -10.09
C ASP A 581 5.06 30.08 -9.08
N GLY A 582 6.25 29.67 -9.51
CA GLY A 582 7.47 29.69 -8.70
C GLY A 582 7.77 28.39 -7.94
N THR A 583 6.89 27.40 -8.03
CA THR A 583 7.19 26.01 -7.67
C THR A 583 8.02 25.39 -8.81
N GLU A 584 9.17 24.82 -8.50
CA GLU A 584 10.02 24.05 -9.41
C GLU A 584 9.87 22.57 -9.03
N ILE A 585 9.68 21.68 -10.02
CA ILE A 585 9.53 20.23 -9.81
C ILE A 585 10.39 19.55 -10.87
N GLU A 586 11.26 18.64 -10.46
CA GLU A 586 12.17 17.91 -11.34
C GLU A 586 11.58 16.57 -11.74
N ASN A 587 10.96 15.85 -10.80
CA ASN A 587 10.49 14.48 -11.01
C ASN A 587 8.95 14.39 -10.97
N LEU A 588 8.39 13.67 -11.93
CA LEU A 588 6.96 13.40 -12.01
C LEU A 588 6.73 11.93 -12.37
N TYR A 589 6.06 11.21 -11.47
CA TYR A 589 5.72 9.81 -11.62
C TYR A 589 4.20 9.63 -11.63
N THR A 590 3.66 8.88 -12.59
CA THR A 590 2.22 8.56 -12.66
C THR A 590 1.98 7.04 -12.75
N GLY A 591 0.73 6.63 -12.95
CA GLY A 591 0.19 5.37 -12.43
C GLY A 591 -0.30 4.41 -13.51
N ASP A 592 -1.52 3.89 -13.34
CA ASP A 592 -2.11 2.90 -14.26
C ASP A 592 -3.01 3.52 -15.37
N GLY A 593 -3.10 4.84 -15.43
CA GLY A 593 -4.01 5.58 -16.32
C GLY A 593 -3.37 5.97 -17.65
N ASP A 594 -4.19 6.32 -18.64
CA ASP A 594 -3.69 6.99 -19.85
C ASP A 594 -3.39 8.47 -19.51
N ASP A 595 -2.11 8.77 -19.31
CA ASP A 595 -1.64 9.99 -18.69
C ASP A 595 -1.14 11.04 -19.69
N LEU A 596 -1.28 12.32 -19.33
CA LEU A 596 -0.80 13.47 -20.10
C LEU A 596 0.16 14.29 -19.26
N LEU A 597 1.45 14.13 -19.53
CA LEU A 597 2.52 14.75 -18.76
C LEU A 597 3.19 15.86 -19.57
N ALA A 598 3.37 17.03 -18.96
CA ALA A 598 4.19 18.10 -19.52
C ALA A 598 5.20 18.59 -18.48
N GLY A 599 6.48 18.55 -18.82
CA GLY A 599 7.56 19.13 -18.05
C GLY A 599 7.66 20.65 -18.22
N SER A 600 8.78 21.20 -17.79
CA SER A 600 9.01 22.63 -17.62
C SER A 600 10.16 23.12 -18.51
N ALA A 601 10.93 24.10 -18.04
CA ALA A 601 12.19 24.52 -18.66
C ALA A 601 13.43 23.91 -17.97
N LEU A 602 13.20 23.08 -16.94
CA LEU A 602 14.21 22.38 -16.15
C LEU A 602 14.57 21.05 -16.81
N ALA A 603 15.60 20.37 -16.30
CA ALA A 603 15.87 18.98 -16.69
C ALA A 603 14.93 18.06 -15.89
N ASN A 604 13.83 17.66 -16.52
CA ASN A 604 12.77 16.89 -15.90
C ASN A 604 12.93 15.38 -16.10
N VAL A 605 12.47 14.59 -15.12
CA VAL A 605 12.28 13.14 -15.23
C VAL A 605 10.78 12.85 -15.16
N LEU A 606 10.21 12.42 -16.28
CA LEU A 606 8.79 12.06 -16.38
C LEU A 606 8.68 10.54 -16.58
N VAL A 607 8.02 9.84 -15.66
CA VAL A 607 7.77 8.38 -15.72
C VAL A 607 6.26 8.16 -15.67
N ALA A 608 5.68 7.66 -16.76
CA ALA A 608 4.22 7.61 -16.91
C ALA A 608 3.57 6.33 -16.33
N GLY A 609 4.29 5.21 -16.29
CA GLY A 609 3.82 3.99 -15.64
C GLY A 609 3.13 3.04 -16.62
N ARG A 610 1.88 2.66 -16.36
CA ARG A 610 1.09 1.81 -17.26
C ARG A 610 0.02 2.66 -17.91
N GLY A 611 -0.28 2.43 -19.18
CA GLY A 611 -1.26 3.23 -19.90
C GLY A 611 -0.79 3.50 -21.31
N SER A 612 -1.56 4.22 -22.10
CA SER A 612 -1.06 4.80 -23.36
C SER A 612 -0.85 6.29 -23.15
N ASP A 613 0.40 6.67 -22.88
CA ASP A 613 0.73 7.94 -22.28
C ASP A 613 1.23 8.96 -23.30
N SER A 614 1.09 10.24 -22.97
CA SER A 614 1.56 11.36 -23.79
C SER A 614 2.45 12.28 -22.97
N LEU A 615 3.76 12.25 -23.26
CA LEU A 615 4.79 12.97 -22.53
C LEU A 615 5.37 14.12 -23.36
N THR A 616 5.50 15.30 -22.77
CA THR A 616 6.19 16.46 -23.35
C THR A 616 7.25 16.92 -22.36
N GLY A 617 8.54 16.81 -22.69
CA GLY A 617 9.62 17.25 -21.79
C GLY A 617 9.60 18.77 -21.55
N GLY A 618 9.43 19.53 -22.64
CA GLY A 618 9.44 20.99 -22.59
C GLY A 618 10.78 21.51 -23.11
N ALA A 619 11.37 22.47 -22.41
CA ALA A 619 12.76 22.86 -22.68
C ALA A 619 13.65 22.25 -21.59
N GLY A 620 14.85 21.80 -21.91
CA GLY A 620 15.70 21.15 -20.91
C GLY A 620 16.39 19.94 -21.50
N ASP A 621 17.19 19.25 -20.70
CA ASP A 621 17.69 17.93 -21.11
C ASP A 621 16.91 16.91 -20.28
N ASP A 622 15.81 16.39 -20.84
CA ASP A 622 14.82 15.63 -20.08
C ASP A 622 15.01 14.11 -20.19
N ILE A 623 14.41 13.37 -19.24
CA ILE A 623 14.23 11.91 -19.32
C ILE A 623 12.73 11.63 -19.38
N LEU A 624 12.28 11.02 -20.47
CA LEU A 624 10.88 10.63 -20.67
C LEU A 624 10.79 9.10 -20.72
N ASP A 625 10.07 8.50 -19.78
CA ASP A 625 9.81 7.07 -19.71
C ASP A 625 8.31 6.82 -19.80
N GLY A 626 7.85 6.25 -20.91
CA GLY A 626 6.43 5.93 -21.11
C GLY A 626 5.96 4.72 -20.30
N GLY A 627 6.89 3.84 -19.89
CA GLY A 627 6.54 2.61 -19.20
C GLY A 627 5.84 1.58 -20.09
N SER A 628 4.74 0.99 -19.64
CA SER A 628 4.07 -0.08 -20.39
C SER A 628 2.84 0.42 -21.13
N GLY A 629 2.83 0.25 -22.45
CA GLY A 629 1.67 0.49 -23.29
C GLY A 629 2.08 1.06 -24.64
N LEU A 630 1.30 2.01 -25.17
CA LEU A 630 1.63 2.69 -26.42
C LEU A 630 1.85 4.18 -26.14
N ASP A 631 3.12 4.57 -26.05
CA ASP A 631 3.47 5.86 -25.47
C ASP A 631 4.01 6.83 -26.52
N THR A 632 3.67 8.10 -26.33
CA THR A 632 3.98 9.20 -27.26
C THR A 632 4.83 10.27 -26.58
N ALA A 633 6.07 10.44 -27.03
CA ALA A 633 6.89 11.61 -26.71
C ALA A 633 6.64 12.74 -27.73
N ARG A 634 6.32 13.95 -27.25
CA ARG A 634 5.95 15.10 -28.08
C ARG A 634 7.02 16.20 -28.09
N PHE A 635 7.27 16.77 -29.26
CA PHE A 635 8.27 17.80 -29.50
C PHE A 635 7.66 19.02 -30.22
N SER A 636 8.14 20.23 -29.88
CA SER A 636 7.51 21.51 -30.23
C SER A 636 7.78 22.02 -31.66
N GLY A 637 8.50 21.25 -32.48
CA GLY A 637 8.93 21.70 -33.80
C GLY A 637 8.89 20.62 -34.87
N LEU A 638 9.27 20.99 -36.09
CA LEU A 638 9.34 20.06 -37.24
C LEU A 638 10.41 18.99 -36.99
N SER A 639 10.11 17.73 -37.33
CA SER A 639 11.03 16.59 -37.22
C SER A 639 12.41 16.83 -37.84
N SER A 640 12.47 17.58 -38.94
CA SER A 640 13.73 17.96 -39.61
C SER A 640 14.65 18.88 -38.81
N SER A 641 14.17 19.45 -37.70
CA SER A 641 14.93 20.31 -36.79
C SER A 641 15.62 19.53 -35.67
N TYR A 642 15.32 18.24 -35.51
CA TYR A 642 15.84 17.39 -34.45
C TYR A 642 16.82 16.35 -34.98
N ALA A 643 17.85 16.08 -34.20
CA ALA A 643 18.77 14.98 -34.39
C ALA A 643 18.32 13.81 -33.50
N ILE A 644 17.85 12.73 -34.13
CA ILE A 644 17.39 11.52 -33.43
C ILE A 644 18.47 10.44 -33.56
N GLY A 645 18.92 9.90 -32.44
CA GLY A 645 19.87 8.79 -32.36
C GLY A 645 19.39 7.71 -31.40
N VAL A 646 19.91 6.49 -31.55
CA VAL A 646 19.64 5.38 -30.62
C VAL A 646 20.98 4.86 -30.10
N SER A 647 21.12 4.76 -28.78
CA SER A 647 22.31 4.26 -28.10
C SER A 647 21.89 3.40 -26.91
N ASP A 648 22.45 2.21 -26.76
CA ASP A 648 22.21 1.33 -25.59
C ASP A 648 20.71 1.13 -25.24
N SER A 649 19.87 0.99 -26.27
CA SER A 649 18.40 0.86 -26.17
C SER A 649 17.63 2.11 -25.72
N GLU A 650 18.29 3.26 -25.58
CA GLU A 650 17.65 4.56 -25.35
C GLU A 650 17.60 5.37 -26.64
N THR A 651 16.48 6.06 -26.87
CA THR A 651 16.35 7.02 -27.97
C THR A 651 16.76 8.41 -27.46
N VAL A 652 17.67 9.07 -28.15
CA VAL A 652 18.09 10.44 -27.83
C VAL A 652 17.58 11.38 -28.91
N VAL A 653 16.83 12.41 -28.51
CA VAL A 653 16.27 13.43 -29.39
C VAL A 653 16.89 14.78 -29.01
N ASP A 654 17.68 15.36 -29.92
CA ASP A 654 18.44 16.60 -29.67
C ASP A 654 17.95 17.71 -30.63
N GLY A 655 17.39 18.78 -30.09
CA GLY A 655 16.79 19.86 -30.89
C GLY A 655 16.40 21.11 -30.13
N ALA A 656 15.24 21.69 -30.47
CA ALA A 656 14.79 22.97 -29.92
C ALA A 656 14.33 22.87 -28.45
N ASP A 657 13.86 21.68 -28.08
CA ASP A 657 13.41 21.30 -26.74
C ASP A 657 14.60 20.92 -25.84
N GLY A 658 15.79 20.74 -26.42
CA GLY A 658 17.02 20.36 -25.74
C GLY A 658 17.43 18.93 -26.10
N ARG A 659 18.15 18.25 -25.21
CA ARG A 659 18.68 16.90 -25.46
C ARG A 659 18.00 15.88 -24.55
N ASP A 660 16.94 15.28 -25.08
CA ASP A 660 16.07 14.39 -24.32
C ASP A 660 16.45 12.92 -24.50
N ILE A 661 16.30 12.15 -23.43
CA ILE A 661 16.48 10.70 -23.37
C ILE A 661 15.11 10.05 -23.22
N LEU A 662 14.78 9.16 -24.14
CA LEU A 662 13.50 8.47 -24.16
C LEU A 662 13.69 6.97 -23.91
N ARG A 663 12.84 6.45 -23.03
CA ARG A 663 12.70 5.03 -22.67
C ARG A 663 11.24 4.65 -22.86
N ASN A 664 11.00 3.41 -23.27
CA ASN A 664 9.65 2.86 -23.42
C ASN A 664 8.65 3.85 -24.03
N THR A 665 9.04 4.45 -25.15
CA THR A 665 8.18 5.33 -25.93
C THR A 665 8.23 4.84 -27.35
N GLU A 666 7.08 4.62 -27.96
CA GLU A 666 6.99 4.05 -29.30
C GLU A 666 6.93 5.16 -30.35
N ILE A 667 6.24 6.26 -30.02
CA ILE A 667 5.89 7.32 -30.95
C ILE A 667 6.60 8.62 -30.57
N LEU A 668 7.24 9.24 -31.55
CA LEU A 668 7.75 10.60 -31.51
C LEU A 668 6.82 11.50 -32.33
N ALA A 669 6.15 12.44 -31.69
CA ALA A 669 5.24 13.38 -32.34
C ALA A 669 5.92 14.74 -32.56
N PHE A 670 5.87 15.23 -33.80
CA PHE A 670 6.39 16.54 -34.23
C PHE A 670 5.29 17.36 -34.93
N ASP A 671 5.49 18.66 -35.09
CA ASP A 671 4.57 19.58 -35.78
C ASP A 671 4.22 19.15 -37.23
N ASP A 672 5.12 18.42 -37.90
CA ASP A 672 4.94 17.94 -39.27
C ASP A 672 4.52 16.46 -39.37
N GLY A 673 4.35 15.79 -38.23
CA GLY A 673 3.87 14.41 -38.17
C GLY A 673 4.65 13.50 -37.23
N ASN A 674 4.21 12.25 -37.18
CA ASN A 674 4.74 11.26 -36.26
C ASN A 674 5.84 10.39 -36.89
N ARG A 675 6.75 9.92 -36.04
CA ARG A 675 7.82 8.97 -36.35
C ARG A 675 7.92 7.93 -35.22
N LEU A 676 8.41 6.73 -35.49
CA LEU A 676 8.70 5.77 -34.41
C LEU A 676 10.01 6.15 -33.72
N SER A 677 10.10 5.93 -32.41
CA SER A 677 11.31 6.20 -31.62
C SER A 677 12.50 5.33 -32.06
N THR A 678 12.20 4.06 -32.36
CA THR A 678 13.17 3.05 -32.78
C THR A 678 12.63 2.21 -33.92
N ALA A 679 13.52 1.47 -34.60
CA ALA A 679 13.10 0.56 -35.65
C ALA A 679 12.39 -0.63 -35.01
N PRO A 680 11.20 -1.03 -35.48
CA PRO A 680 10.59 -2.27 -35.02
C PRO A 680 11.52 -3.44 -35.39
N VAL A 681 11.85 -4.29 -34.41
CA VAL A 681 12.84 -5.35 -34.64
C VAL A 681 12.17 -6.49 -35.41
N SER A 682 12.83 -6.95 -36.49
CA SER A 682 12.40 -8.06 -37.34
C SER A 682 10.89 -8.19 -37.56
N VAL A 683 10.27 -7.14 -38.12
CA VAL A 683 8.86 -7.20 -38.52
C VAL A 683 8.67 -8.26 -39.63
N SER A 684 7.74 -9.17 -39.41
CA SER A 684 7.38 -10.19 -40.41
C SER A 684 6.69 -9.57 -41.64
N GLU A 685 6.50 -10.36 -42.71
CA GLU A 685 5.81 -9.92 -43.94
C GLU A 685 4.36 -9.42 -43.71
N ILE A 686 3.79 -9.64 -42.53
CA ILE A 686 2.42 -9.21 -42.16
C ILE A 686 2.39 -8.06 -41.15
N GLY A 687 3.52 -7.45 -40.82
CA GLY A 687 3.57 -6.31 -39.90
C GLY A 687 3.64 -6.67 -38.41
N PHE A 688 3.80 -7.95 -38.05
CA PHE A 688 4.00 -8.36 -36.66
C PHE A 688 5.44 -8.13 -36.21
N ASP A 689 5.63 -7.39 -35.11
CA ASP A 689 6.91 -7.17 -34.44
C ASP A 689 6.96 -8.06 -33.18
N ALA A 690 7.84 -9.07 -33.21
CA ALA A 690 7.92 -10.04 -32.13
C ALA A 690 8.55 -9.47 -30.86
N ASP A 691 9.47 -8.52 -30.99
CA ASP A 691 10.17 -7.95 -29.85
C ASP A 691 9.28 -6.92 -29.16
N PHE A 692 8.58 -6.07 -29.94
CA PHE A 692 7.51 -5.21 -29.42
C PHE A 692 6.43 -6.02 -28.71
N TYR A 693 5.94 -7.08 -29.35
CA TYR A 693 4.86 -7.89 -28.80
C TYR A 693 5.26 -8.59 -27.52
N LEU A 694 6.52 -9.04 -27.38
CA LEU A 694 6.99 -9.66 -26.15
C LEU A 694 7.30 -8.64 -25.06
N ALA A 695 7.84 -7.47 -25.41
CA ALA A 695 8.13 -6.39 -24.46
C ALA A 695 6.86 -5.79 -23.84
N THR A 696 5.75 -5.82 -24.57
CA THR A 696 4.45 -5.31 -24.10
C THR A 696 3.55 -6.41 -23.50
N ASN A 697 4.00 -7.67 -23.49
CA ASN A 697 3.20 -8.81 -23.02
C ASN A 697 4.05 -9.81 -22.24
N ASP A 698 4.44 -9.42 -21.01
CA ASP A 698 5.27 -10.24 -20.13
C ASP A 698 4.66 -11.61 -19.81
N ASP A 699 3.32 -11.71 -19.79
CA ASP A 699 2.61 -12.97 -19.62
C ASP A 699 2.90 -13.96 -20.77
N VAL A 700 3.11 -13.46 -21.99
CA VAL A 700 3.47 -14.25 -23.16
C VAL A 700 4.91 -14.77 -23.03
N VAL A 701 5.82 -13.94 -22.51
CA VAL A 701 7.20 -14.35 -22.18
C VAL A 701 7.19 -15.40 -21.08
N ALA A 702 6.42 -15.18 -20.01
CA ALA A 702 6.27 -16.12 -18.90
C ALA A 702 5.64 -17.46 -19.32
N ALA A 703 4.74 -17.43 -20.31
CA ALA A 703 4.18 -18.63 -20.95
C ALA A 703 5.18 -19.38 -21.85
N GLY A 704 6.43 -18.89 -21.95
CA GLY A 704 7.54 -19.54 -22.67
C GLY A 704 7.58 -19.23 -24.16
N PHE A 705 6.89 -18.18 -24.62
CA PHE A 705 7.03 -17.70 -26.00
C PHE A 705 8.29 -16.81 -26.12
N ASP A 706 8.90 -16.84 -27.30
CA ASP A 706 10.08 -16.08 -27.66
C ASP A 706 9.92 -15.45 -29.05
N SER A 707 10.88 -14.62 -29.45
CA SER A 707 10.86 -13.91 -30.74
C SER A 707 10.62 -14.82 -31.97
N GLY A 708 10.93 -16.11 -31.87
CA GLY A 708 10.77 -17.08 -32.95
C GLY A 708 9.36 -17.67 -33.05
N ASN A 709 8.53 -17.56 -32.01
CA ASN A 709 7.20 -18.18 -31.96
C ASN A 709 6.08 -17.26 -31.44
N ALA A 710 6.38 -16.05 -30.96
CA ALA A 710 5.40 -15.09 -30.43
C ALA A 710 4.27 -14.75 -31.42
N TYR A 711 4.56 -14.76 -32.73
CA TYR A 711 3.54 -14.53 -33.76
C TYR A 711 2.43 -15.61 -33.74
N LEU A 712 2.74 -16.84 -33.31
CA LEU A 712 1.75 -17.91 -33.17
C LEU A 712 0.78 -17.60 -32.02
N HIS A 713 1.30 -17.07 -30.92
CA HIS A 713 0.47 -16.61 -29.81
C HIS A 713 -0.47 -15.51 -30.29
N TYR A 714 0.07 -14.48 -30.96
CA TYR A 714 -0.75 -13.38 -31.46
C TYR A 714 -1.86 -13.83 -32.42
N LEU A 715 -1.53 -14.68 -33.40
CA LEU A 715 -2.51 -15.15 -34.38
C LEU A 715 -3.61 -16.02 -33.75
N GLN A 716 -3.29 -16.76 -32.68
CA GLN A 716 -4.21 -17.69 -32.03
C GLN A 716 -5.04 -17.03 -30.93
N PHE A 717 -4.45 -16.08 -30.20
CA PHE A 717 -4.99 -15.48 -29.00
C PHE A 717 -4.90 -13.96 -29.06
N GLY A 718 -3.69 -13.40 -29.19
CA GLY A 718 -3.46 -11.97 -28.96
C GLY A 718 -4.32 -11.01 -29.79
N GLY A 719 -4.53 -11.28 -31.08
CA GLY A 719 -5.39 -10.44 -31.92
C GLY A 719 -6.89 -10.51 -31.58
N PHE A 720 -7.30 -11.46 -30.74
CA PHE A 720 -8.66 -11.58 -30.20
C PHE A 720 -8.76 -11.15 -28.73
N GLU A 721 -7.62 -10.83 -28.12
CA GLU A 721 -7.47 -10.31 -26.76
C GLU A 721 -7.14 -8.81 -26.77
N ASP A 722 -7.47 -8.13 -27.88
CA ASP A 722 -7.24 -6.70 -28.08
C ASP A 722 -5.77 -6.26 -27.94
N ARG A 723 -4.80 -7.18 -28.14
CA ARG A 723 -3.36 -6.87 -28.01
C ARG A 723 -2.79 -6.24 -29.29
N ALA A 724 -1.90 -5.26 -29.16
CA ALA A 724 -1.20 -4.63 -30.26
C ALA A 724 -0.07 -5.54 -30.83
N PRO A 725 -0.06 -5.91 -32.11
CA PRO A 725 1.03 -6.68 -32.74
C PRO A 725 2.26 -5.86 -33.14
N ASN A 726 2.15 -4.53 -33.14
CA ASN A 726 3.22 -3.58 -33.44
C ASN A 726 2.78 -2.18 -32.97
N ALA A 727 3.71 -1.22 -32.93
CA ALA A 727 3.48 0.15 -32.47
C ALA A 727 2.46 0.99 -33.28
N LEU A 728 1.97 0.52 -34.43
CA LEU A 728 1.07 1.29 -35.33
C LEU A 728 -0.29 0.62 -35.54
N PHE A 729 -0.53 -0.52 -34.87
CA PHE A 729 -1.75 -1.30 -35.02
C PHE A 729 -2.20 -1.79 -33.66
N ASP A 730 -3.38 -1.36 -33.22
CA ASP A 730 -4.06 -1.93 -32.06
C ASP A 730 -5.25 -2.79 -32.51
N SER A 731 -5.33 -4.00 -31.97
CA SER A 731 -6.34 -4.98 -32.36
C SER A 731 -7.74 -4.56 -31.91
N GLY A 732 -7.87 -4.04 -30.68
CA GLY A 732 -9.12 -3.61 -30.09
C GLY A 732 -9.71 -2.41 -30.84
N ASP A 733 -8.89 -1.39 -31.08
CA ASP A 733 -9.28 -0.19 -31.83
C ASP A 733 -9.74 -0.53 -33.24
N TYR A 734 -8.98 -1.37 -33.93
CA TYR A 734 -9.32 -1.79 -35.29
C TYR A 734 -10.66 -2.52 -35.30
N LEU A 735 -10.92 -3.43 -34.34
CA LEU A 735 -12.18 -4.17 -34.24
C LEU A 735 -13.35 -3.27 -33.81
N ALA A 736 -13.12 -2.28 -32.95
CA ALA A 736 -14.12 -1.32 -32.50
C ALA A 736 -14.64 -0.46 -33.66
N VAL A 737 -13.76 -0.03 -34.57
CA VAL A 737 -14.13 0.72 -35.78
C VAL A 737 -14.71 -0.20 -36.86
N ASN A 738 -14.25 -1.46 -36.92
CA ASN A 738 -14.59 -2.42 -37.98
C ASN A 738 -15.44 -3.59 -37.45
N ALA A 739 -16.66 -3.28 -37.00
CA ALA A 739 -17.58 -4.25 -36.39
C ALA A 739 -17.92 -5.46 -37.29
N ASP A 740 -17.82 -5.33 -38.62
CA ASP A 740 -17.99 -6.44 -39.57
C ASP A 740 -16.85 -7.47 -39.47
N VAL A 741 -15.62 -7.03 -39.18
CA VAL A 741 -14.45 -7.88 -38.96
C VAL A 741 -14.58 -8.61 -37.62
N ALA A 742 -15.00 -7.90 -36.57
CA ALA A 742 -15.27 -8.49 -35.26
C ALA A 742 -16.34 -9.59 -35.34
N ALA A 743 -17.45 -9.33 -36.04
CA ALA A 743 -18.51 -10.31 -36.24
C ALA A 743 -18.06 -11.52 -37.08
N ALA A 744 -17.06 -11.36 -37.95
CA ALA A 744 -16.49 -12.43 -38.75
C ALA A 744 -15.48 -13.31 -37.97
N GLY A 745 -15.05 -12.88 -36.78
CA GLY A 745 -14.06 -13.60 -35.95
C GLY A 745 -12.71 -13.78 -36.65
N MET A 746 -12.34 -12.83 -37.52
CA MET A 746 -11.04 -12.85 -38.21
C MET A 746 -10.00 -12.10 -37.37
N ASN A 747 -8.76 -12.59 -37.36
CA ASN A 747 -7.65 -11.87 -36.73
C ASN A 747 -7.48 -10.47 -37.39
N PRO A 748 -7.42 -9.38 -36.62
CA PRO A 748 -7.53 -8.02 -37.13
C PRO A 748 -6.33 -7.60 -37.99
N LEU A 749 -5.10 -7.90 -37.57
CA LEU A 749 -3.89 -7.60 -38.36
C LEU A 749 -3.91 -8.35 -39.70
N LEU A 750 -4.29 -9.63 -39.68
CA LEU A 750 -4.40 -10.42 -40.90
C LEU A 750 -5.50 -9.87 -41.83
N HIS A 751 -6.63 -9.43 -41.27
CA HIS A 751 -7.68 -8.79 -42.06
C HIS A 751 -7.18 -7.49 -42.70
N TYR A 752 -6.54 -6.62 -41.92
CA TYR A 752 -6.01 -5.35 -42.42
C TYR A 752 -5.05 -5.57 -43.59
N HIS A 753 -4.11 -6.49 -43.43
CA HIS A 753 -3.09 -6.79 -44.44
C HIS A 753 -3.68 -7.43 -45.72
N LEU A 754 -4.69 -8.29 -45.60
CA LEU A 754 -5.28 -8.96 -46.77
C LEU A 754 -6.32 -8.10 -47.49
N TYR A 755 -7.06 -7.26 -46.76
CA TYR A 755 -8.24 -6.56 -47.26
C TYR A 755 -8.31 -5.11 -46.80
N GLY A 756 -8.08 -4.83 -45.51
CA GLY A 756 -8.35 -3.51 -44.91
C GLY A 756 -7.63 -2.36 -45.61
N HIS A 757 -6.33 -2.48 -45.86
CA HIS A 757 -5.57 -1.41 -46.51
C HIS A 757 -6.01 -1.18 -47.99
N LEU A 758 -6.50 -2.21 -48.68
CA LEU A 758 -7.04 -2.10 -50.04
C LEU A 758 -8.42 -1.48 -50.08
N GLU A 759 -9.18 -1.64 -48.98
CA GLU A 759 -10.50 -1.04 -48.76
C GLU A 759 -10.39 0.41 -48.27
N GLY A 760 -9.17 0.91 -47.99
CA GLY A 760 -8.94 2.24 -47.42
C GLY A 760 -9.32 2.33 -45.94
N ARG A 761 -9.32 1.22 -45.21
CA ARG A 761 -9.43 1.21 -43.76
C ARG A 761 -8.06 1.55 -43.17
N ASP A 762 -8.04 2.32 -42.10
CA ASP A 762 -6.82 2.64 -41.38
C ASP A 762 -6.36 1.49 -40.48
N ALA A 763 -5.05 1.40 -40.25
CA ALA A 763 -4.44 0.41 -39.38
C ALA A 763 -4.82 0.62 -37.90
N GLY A 764 -5.07 1.87 -37.53
CA GLY A 764 -5.47 2.29 -36.18
C GLY A 764 -5.58 3.81 -36.12
N ALA A 765 -5.96 4.36 -34.96
CA ALA A 765 -6.11 5.82 -34.79
C ALA A 765 -4.81 6.60 -35.03
N GLN A 766 -3.66 5.94 -34.84
CA GLN A 766 -2.32 6.52 -34.96
C GLN A 766 -1.73 6.43 -36.38
N PHE A 767 -2.36 5.72 -37.33
CA PHE A 767 -1.81 5.52 -38.68
C PHE A 767 -2.88 5.73 -39.77
N ASP A 768 -2.88 6.93 -40.34
CA ASP A 768 -3.71 7.28 -41.50
C ASP A 768 -3.05 6.78 -42.79
N GLY A 769 -3.58 5.67 -43.32
CA GLY A 769 -3.04 5.04 -44.52
C GLY A 769 -3.20 5.91 -45.75
N GLU A 770 -4.29 6.68 -45.85
CA GLU A 770 -4.54 7.56 -47.00
C GLU A 770 -3.58 8.75 -47.00
N ALA A 771 -3.38 9.40 -45.85
CA ALA A 771 -2.42 10.48 -45.67
C ALA A 771 -0.99 10.02 -45.94
N TYR A 772 -0.61 8.84 -45.44
CA TYR A 772 0.71 8.27 -45.71
C TYR A 772 0.93 8.06 -47.22
N LEU A 773 -0.03 7.47 -47.92
CA LEU A 773 0.05 7.25 -49.37
C LEU A 773 0.06 8.58 -50.16
N ALA A 774 -0.67 9.59 -49.69
CA ALA A 774 -0.66 10.92 -50.29
C ALA A 774 0.70 11.62 -50.15
N ALA A 775 1.34 11.48 -48.98
CA ALA A 775 2.69 11.99 -48.72
C ALA A 775 3.78 11.17 -49.44
N ASN A 776 3.49 9.92 -49.79
CA ASN A 776 4.44 8.96 -50.37
C ASN A 776 3.93 8.39 -51.73
N PRO A 777 3.92 9.21 -52.81
CA PRO A 777 3.34 8.81 -54.10
C PRO A 777 3.99 7.58 -54.75
N ASP A 778 5.23 7.27 -54.39
CA ASP A 778 5.95 6.08 -54.84
C ASP A 778 5.37 4.79 -54.23
N VAL A 779 4.96 4.83 -52.96
CA VAL A 779 4.28 3.73 -52.26
C VAL A 779 2.87 3.55 -52.82
N ALA A 780 2.14 4.65 -52.99
CA ALA A 780 0.81 4.66 -53.60
C ALA A 780 0.83 4.09 -55.02
N GLY A 781 1.83 4.47 -55.83
CA GLY A 781 2.00 3.97 -57.19
C GLY A 781 2.34 2.48 -57.26
N ALA A 782 2.93 1.93 -56.20
CA ALA A 782 3.26 0.51 -56.08
C ALA A 782 2.11 -0.35 -55.50
N GLY A 783 1.10 0.26 -54.88
CA GLY A 783 -0.04 -0.42 -54.28
C GLY A 783 0.35 -1.30 -53.08
N ILE A 784 1.40 -0.92 -52.36
CA ILE A 784 1.91 -1.63 -51.18
C ILE A 784 1.06 -1.23 -49.97
N ASP A 785 0.83 -2.16 -49.05
CA ASP A 785 0.28 -1.88 -47.72
C ASP A 785 1.07 -0.73 -47.06
N PRO A 786 0.42 0.42 -46.77
CA PRO A 786 1.10 1.62 -46.30
C PRO A 786 1.75 1.43 -44.92
N MET A 787 1.10 0.71 -44.00
CA MET A 787 1.63 0.45 -42.66
C MET A 787 2.82 -0.50 -42.76
N LEU A 788 2.67 -1.60 -43.51
CA LEU A 788 3.77 -2.54 -43.72
C LEU A 788 4.95 -1.87 -44.43
N HIS A 789 4.70 -1.05 -45.44
CA HIS A 789 5.75 -0.28 -46.11
C HIS A 789 6.48 0.62 -45.12
N TYR A 790 5.75 1.34 -44.27
CA TYR A 790 6.36 2.20 -43.27
C TYR A 790 7.23 1.40 -42.28
N LEU A 791 6.69 0.33 -41.69
CA LEU A 791 7.39 -0.53 -40.75
C LEU A 791 8.65 -1.20 -41.35
N THR A 792 8.62 -1.57 -42.63
CA THR A 792 9.72 -2.33 -43.27
C THR A 792 10.73 -1.48 -44.05
N VAL A 793 10.32 -0.30 -44.53
CA VAL A 793 11.13 0.55 -45.42
C VAL A 793 11.04 2.01 -45.01
N GLY A 794 9.84 2.55 -44.84
CA GLY A 794 9.61 3.98 -44.65
C GLY A 794 10.28 4.56 -43.41
N PHE A 795 10.30 3.81 -42.31
CA PHE A 795 11.03 4.16 -41.09
C PHE A 795 12.53 4.39 -41.38
N GLY A 796 13.18 3.44 -42.04
CA GLY A 796 14.61 3.50 -42.37
C GLY A 796 14.97 4.62 -43.35
N GLU A 797 14.00 5.08 -44.13
CA GLU A 797 14.12 6.24 -45.01
C GLU A 797 13.80 7.57 -44.31
N GLY A 798 13.36 7.55 -43.05
CA GLY A 798 12.98 8.74 -42.29
C GLY A 798 11.66 9.37 -42.75
N ARG A 799 10.71 8.58 -43.27
CA ARG A 799 9.37 9.05 -43.63
C ARG A 799 8.55 9.35 -42.36
N LEU A 800 7.51 10.16 -42.49
CA LEU A 800 6.50 10.42 -41.44
C LEU A 800 5.19 9.69 -41.81
N PHE A 801 4.36 9.36 -40.81
CA PHE A 801 3.16 8.55 -41.02
C PHE A 801 1.81 9.15 -40.62
N GLN A 802 1.77 10.37 -40.09
CA GLN A 802 0.53 11.06 -39.74
C GLN A 802 0.71 12.59 -39.85
N SER A 803 -0.38 13.33 -39.98
CA SER A 803 -0.49 14.73 -39.53
C SER A 803 -1.55 14.78 -38.43
N ASP A 804 -1.22 15.27 -37.24
CA ASP A 804 -2.05 15.23 -36.03
C ASP A 804 -3.50 15.76 -36.26
N PRO A 805 -4.55 14.96 -36.06
CA PRO A 805 -5.95 15.42 -36.14
C PRO A 805 -6.51 15.97 -34.81
N LEU A 806 -5.78 15.90 -33.69
CA LEU A 806 -6.23 16.37 -32.37
C LEU A 806 -6.04 17.88 -32.15
N PHE A 807 -5.22 18.55 -32.95
CA PHE A 807 -5.13 20.02 -32.98
C PHE A 807 -5.01 20.59 -34.40
N GLY A 808 -6.18 20.91 -34.97
CA GLY A 808 -6.33 21.99 -35.95
C GLY A 808 -6.70 23.30 -35.28
#